data_AF-Q7RTW8-F1
#
_entry.id   AF-Q7RTW8-F1
#
_cell.length_a   1.000
_cell.length_b   1.000
_cell.length_c   1.000
_cell.angle_alpha   90.00
_cell.angle_beta   90.00
_cell.angle_gamma   90.00
#
_symmetry.space_group_name_H-M   'P 1'
#
loop_
_entity.id
_entity.type
_entity.pdbx_description
1 polymer ?
#
loop_
_entity_poly.entity_id
_entity_poly.type
_entity_poly.pdbx_seq_one_letter_code
_entity_poly.pdbx_strand_id
1 'polypeptide(L)'
;MSQEPTTYSLFLFLFLSHGVSSYTVPNSRQDLHPLLQNMAEEIIDGSYLNALLDLIQFQSSHVWTDDLSHRVLAYLNSRNVAFTIPSLQAAVENHLEQRLHQPQKLLEDLRKTDAQQFRTAMKCLLEDKKDGLDLKDIIIDLGEIRERALQSPGVNRSLFLITLERCFQMLNSLECVEILGKVLRGSSGSFLQPDITERLPRDLREDAFKNLSAVFKDLYDKTSAHSQRALYSWMTGILQTSSNATDDSASWVSAEHLWVLGRYMVHLSFEEITKISPIEIGLFISYDNATKQLDMVYDITPELAQAFLERISSSNFNMRNTSTIHRQAHELWALEPFPKMLGLLVCFYNDLELLDATVAQVLLYQMIKCSHLRGFQAGVQKLKAELLDIAMENQTLNETLGSLSDAVVGLTYSQLESLSPEAVHGAISTLNQVSGWAKSQVIILSAKYLAHEKVLSFYNVSQMGALLAGVSTQAFCSMKRKDISQVLRSAVSQYVSDLSPAQQQGILSKMVQAEDTAPGIVEIQGAFFKEVSLFDLRRQPGFNSTVLKDKELGRSQALFLYELLLKTTRRPEELLSAGQLVKGVTCSHIDAMSTDFFLAHFQDFQNNFALLSPYQVNCLAWKYWEVSRLSMPPFLLAALPARYLASVPASQCVPFLISLGKSWLDSLVLDSHKKTSVLRKVQQCLDDSIADEYTVDIMGNLLCHLPAAIIDRGISPRAWATALHGLRDCPDLNPEQKAAVRLKLLGQYGLPQHWTAETTKDLGPFLVLFSGDELSSIATKFPEILLQAASKMARTLPTKEFLWAVFQSVRNSSDKIPSYDPMPGCHGVVAPSSDDIFKLAEANACWALEDLRCMEEDTFIRTVELLGAVQGFSRPQLMTLKEKAIQVWDMPSYWREHHIVSLGRIALALNESELEQLDLSSIDTVASLSWQTEWTPGQAESILQGYLDDSGYSIQDLKSFHLVGLGATLCAINITEIPLIKISEFRVVVARIGTLLCSTHVLAEFKRKAEVVFGDPTEWTSSVLQELGTIAAGLTKAELRMLDKDLMPYFQPSAIKCLPDEIFKELSAEQIASLGPENAAAVTHAQRRRLSPLQLQSLQQALDGAKTHSWQDAPASAGPTRTSSSRSPAGALQSWGLWLGCPLLVLMAKLLW
;
A
#
# COMPACT_ATOMS: atom_id res chain seq x y z
N MET A 1 14.66 30.89 -11.08
CA MET A 1 14.11 32.05 -10.36
C MET A 1 12.80 31.62 -9.75
N SER A 2 12.85 30.95 -8.60
CA SER A 2 11.70 30.51 -7.80
C SER A 2 12.03 30.92 -6.38
N GLN A 3 11.34 31.93 -5.86
CA GLN A 3 11.31 32.21 -4.43
C GLN A 3 10.17 31.36 -3.86
N GLU A 4 10.52 30.21 -3.29
CA GLU A 4 9.65 29.50 -2.35
C GLU A 4 9.74 30.23 -1.00
N PRO A 5 8.60 30.58 -0.35
CA PRO A 5 8.64 31.07 1.00
C PRO A 5 8.60 29.86 1.94
N THR A 6 9.77 29.33 2.27
CA THR A 6 9.92 28.43 3.41
C THR A 6 10.09 29.25 4.69
N THR A 7 9.39 28.81 5.73
CA THR A 7 9.66 29.06 7.16
C THR A 7 9.61 30.50 7.66
N TYR A 8 8.57 30.84 8.45
CA TYR A 8 8.75 31.61 9.71
C TYR A 8 7.59 31.38 10.71
N SER A 9 7.59 30.22 11.38
CA SER A 9 6.92 30.03 12.69
C SER A 9 7.92 30.18 13.87
N LEU A 10 9.10 30.74 13.61
CA LEU A 10 10.19 30.90 14.59
C LEU A 10 10.51 32.37 14.94
N PHE A 11 9.68 33.33 14.51
CA PHE A 11 9.91 34.76 14.77
C PHE A 11 9.22 35.34 16.02
N LEU A 12 8.67 34.50 16.90
CA LEU A 12 7.96 34.94 18.10
C LEU A 12 8.86 35.28 19.32
N PHE A 13 10.19 35.31 19.18
CA PHE A 13 11.10 35.48 20.32
C PHE A 13 12.14 36.62 20.26
N LEU A 14 12.14 37.50 19.24
CA LEU A 14 13.25 38.48 19.06
C LEU A 14 12.89 39.97 18.91
N PHE A 15 11.68 40.41 19.27
CA PHE A 15 11.32 41.85 19.22
C PHE A 15 10.80 42.42 20.55
N LEU A 16 11.49 42.13 21.65
CA LEU A 16 11.29 42.77 22.96
C LEU A 16 12.42 43.75 23.28
N SER A 17 12.59 44.79 22.45
CA SER A 17 13.25 46.03 22.89
C SER A 17 13.01 47.17 21.89
N HIS A 18 12.44 48.27 22.40
CA HIS A 18 12.10 49.56 21.75
C HIS A 18 10.75 49.58 21.00
N GLY A 19 9.79 50.47 21.29
CA GLY A 19 9.80 51.62 22.19
C GLY A 19 8.38 51.98 22.64
N VAL A 20 8.29 52.36 23.92
CA VAL A 20 7.15 53.09 24.48
C VAL A 20 7.26 54.53 23.98
N SER A 21 6.41 54.91 23.04
CA SER A 21 6.08 56.31 22.80
C SER A 21 4.59 56.49 22.99
N SER A 22 4.26 57.12 24.11
CA SER A 22 2.96 57.67 24.43
C SER A 22 2.51 58.65 23.34
N TYR A 23 1.57 58.23 22.50
CA TYR A 23 0.82 59.14 21.65
C TYR A 23 -0.56 59.40 22.29
N THR A 24 -0.81 60.69 22.48
CA THR A 24 -2.07 61.31 22.88
C THR A 24 -3.27 60.77 22.12
N VAL A 25 -4.31 60.38 22.89
CA VAL A 25 -5.64 59.94 22.44
C VAL A 25 -6.27 60.97 21.49
N PRO A 26 -6.49 60.66 20.20
CA PRO A 26 -7.45 61.37 19.38
C PRO A 26 -8.85 60.77 19.64
N ASN A 27 -9.87 61.62 19.78
CA ASN A 27 -11.27 61.22 19.96
C ASN A 27 -11.67 60.03 19.05
N SER A 28 -11.90 58.86 19.63
CA SER A 28 -12.09 57.56 18.96
C SER A 28 -13.47 57.36 18.34
N ARG A 29 -14.03 58.39 17.71
CA ARG A 29 -15.28 58.30 16.92
C ARG A 29 -15.03 58.46 15.42
N GLN A 30 -13.86 58.05 14.94
CA GLN A 30 -13.63 57.90 13.50
C GLN A 30 -14.10 56.51 13.08
N ASP A 31 -15.10 56.50 12.20
CA ASP A 31 -15.83 55.31 11.72
C ASP A 31 -14.87 54.24 11.18
N LEU A 32 -14.65 53.18 11.97
CA LEU A 32 -14.13 51.92 11.44
C LEU A 32 -15.15 51.38 10.44
N HIS A 33 -14.66 50.82 9.34
CA HIS A 33 -15.53 50.13 8.40
C HIS A 33 -16.35 49.06 9.15
N PRO A 34 -17.66 48.86 8.85
CA PRO A 34 -18.51 47.94 9.59
C PRO A 34 -17.92 46.54 9.78
N LEU A 35 -17.24 45.99 8.76
CA LEU A 35 -16.54 44.70 8.87
C LEU A 35 -15.36 44.72 9.86
N LEU A 36 -14.60 45.81 9.94
CA LEU A 36 -13.50 45.94 10.90
C LEU A 36 -14.00 46.20 12.32
N GLN A 37 -15.15 46.88 12.44
CA GLN A 37 -15.82 47.05 13.72
C GLN A 37 -16.37 45.70 14.22
N ASN A 38 -17.05 44.94 13.36
CA ASN A 38 -17.51 43.58 13.67
C ASN A 38 -16.34 42.67 14.05
N MET A 39 -15.26 42.67 13.26
CA MET A 39 -14.03 41.95 13.59
C MET A 39 -13.52 42.31 14.99
N ALA A 40 -13.50 43.59 15.35
CA ALA A 40 -13.04 44.02 16.67
C ALA A 40 -14.00 43.57 17.80
N GLU A 41 -15.31 43.58 17.58
CA GLU A 41 -16.28 43.03 18.54
C GLU A 41 -16.16 41.51 18.68
N GLU A 42 -15.96 40.77 17.59
CA GLU A 42 -15.72 39.32 17.62
C GLU A 42 -14.42 38.97 18.37
N ILE A 43 -13.37 39.82 18.27
CA ILE A 43 -12.15 39.69 19.09
C ILE A 43 -12.44 39.89 20.57
N ILE A 44 -13.30 40.85 20.93
CA ILE A 44 -13.70 41.11 22.32
C ILE A 44 -14.47 39.91 22.89
N ASP A 45 -15.34 39.31 22.08
CA ASP A 45 -16.13 38.14 22.45
C ASP A 45 -15.33 36.82 22.43
N GLY A 46 -14.08 36.85 21.94
CA GLY A 46 -13.19 35.69 21.84
C GLY A 46 -13.48 34.76 20.65
N SER A 47 -14.30 35.22 19.70
CA SER A 47 -14.66 34.55 18.45
C SER A 47 -13.63 34.83 17.35
N TYR A 48 -12.38 34.43 17.57
CA TYR A 48 -11.27 34.76 16.66
C TYR A 48 -11.46 34.25 15.23
N LEU A 49 -12.16 33.12 15.04
CA LEU A 49 -12.49 32.63 13.70
C LEU A 49 -13.40 33.61 12.96
N ASN A 50 -14.49 34.07 13.59
CA ASN A 50 -15.41 35.03 13.00
C ASN A 50 -14.71 36.34 12.66
N ALA A 51 -13.88 36.84 13.59
CA ALA A 51 -13.06 38.01 13.37
C ALA A 51 -12.15 37.87 12.14
N LEU A 52 -11.49 36.71 11.99
CA LEU A 52 -10.66 36.43 10.81
C LEU A 52 -11.48 36.40 9.52
N LEU A 53 -12.69 35.84 9.55
CA LEU A 53 -13.58 35.81 8.38
C LEU A 53 -14.03 37.21 7.96
N ASP A 54 -14.37 38.07 8.93
CA ASP A 54 -14.73 39.47 8.66
C ASP A 54 -13.54 40.25 8.07
N LEU A 55 -12.32 39.97 8.55
CA LEU A 55 -11.09 40.55 8.01
C LEU A 55 -10.83 40.13 6.56
N ILE A 56 -10.97 38.84 6.27
CA ILE A 56 -10.81 38.31 4.90
C ILE A 56 -11.83 38.97 3.98
N GLN A 57 -13.08 39.09 4.43
CA GLN A 57 -14.12 39.74 3.65
C GLN A 57 -13.83 41.23 3.42
N PHE A 58 -13.26 41.93 4.41
CA PHE A 58 -12.83 43.30 4.24
C PHE A 58 -11.75 43.40 3.14
N GLN A 59 -10.70 42.58 3.23
CA GLN A 59 -9.61 42.59 2.24
C GLN A 59 -10.03 42.16 0.83
N SER A 60 -11.05 41.31 0.69
CA SER A 60 -11.55 40.94 -0.63
C SER A 60 -12.17 42.10 -1.41
N SER A 61 -12.44 43.23 -0.74
CA SER A 61 -13.12 44.40 -1.32
C SER A 61 -12.42 45.73 -1.05
N HIS A 62 -11.45 45.78 -0.13
CA HIS A 62 -10.78 46.99 0.31
C HIS A 62 -9.27 46.76 0.48
N VAL A 63 -8.48 47.81 0.25
CA VAL A 63 -7.02 47.78 0.46
C VAL A 63 -6.71 48.04 1.92
N TRP A 64 -5.82 47.23 2.51
CA TRP A 64 -5.33 47.45 3.86
C TRP A 64 -4.31 48.60 3.91
N THR A 65 -4.56 49.62 4.74
CA THR A 65 -3.65 50.75 4.97
C THR A 65 -3.05 50.72 6.37
N ASP A 66 -1.82 51.20 6.52
CA ASP A 66 -1.04 51.15 7.76
C ASP A 66 -1.80 51.66 9.00
N ASP A 67 -2.61 52.70 8.82
CA ASP A 67 -3.35 53.34 9.90
C ASP A 67 -4.52 52.48 10.42
N LEU A 68 -5.03 51.52 9.64
CA LEU A 68 -6.14 50.65 10.06
C LEU A 68 -5.76 49.77 11.24
N SER A 69 -4.53 49.25 11.29
CA SER A 69 -4.03 48.45 12.42
C SER A 69 -4.12 49.23 13.74
N HIS A 70 -3.68 50.49 13.72
CA HIS A 70 -3.75 51.39 14.87
C HIS A 70 -5.17 51.79 15.22
N ARG A 71 -6.06 51.98 14.24
CA ARG A 71 -7.49 52.28 14.49
C ARG A 71 -8.21 51.09 15.14
N VAL A 72 -7.97 49.87 14.67
CA VAL A 72 -8.52 48.65 15.28
C VAL A 72 -8.03 48.51 16.72
N LEU A 73 -6.73 48.68 16.97
CA LEU A 73 -6.18 48.65 18.33
C LEU A 73 -6.74 49.77 19.22
N ALA A 74 -6.92 50.97 18.69
CA ALA A 74 -7.54 52.08 19.41
C ALA A 74 -9.00 51.76 19.78
N TYR A 75 -9.74 51.09 18.89
CA TYR A 75 -11.09 50.63 19.16
C TYR A 75 -11.13 49.57 20.27
N LEU A 76 -10.30 48.53 20.19
CA LEU A 76 -10.17 47.50 21.23
C LEU A 76 -9.80 48.12 22.58
N ASN A 77 -8.81 49.03 22.59
CA ASN A 77 -8.40 49.76 23.79
C ASN A 77 -9.55 50.62 24.36
N SER A 78 -10.36 51.24 23.50
CA SER A 78 -11.54 52.03 23.94
C SER A 78 -12.62 51.15 24.61
N ARG A 79 -12.62 49.85 24.32
CA ARG A 79 -13.48 48.83 24.95
C ARG A 79 -12.82 48.14 26.15
N ASN A 80 -11.72 48.67 26.66
CA ASN A 80 -10.89 48.10 27.74
C ASN A 80 -10.26 46.74 27.42
N VAL A 81 -10.08 46.40 26.13
CA VAL A 81 -9.37 45.19 25.71
C VAL A 81 -8.03 45.61 25.10
N ALA A 82 -6.97 45.45 25.88
CA ALA A 82 -5.63 45.85 25.47
C ALA A 82 -4.89 44.71 24.78
N PHE A 83 -4.80 44.78 23.45
CA PHE A 83 -3.91 43.94 22.65
C PHE A 83 -2.74 44.76 22.11
N THR A 84 -1.58 44.12 22.01
CA THR A 84 -0.54 44.49 21.05
C THR A 84 -0.74 43.69 19.77
N ILE A 85 -0.23 44.18 18.62
CA ILE A 85 -0.28 43.44 17.35
C ILE A 85 0.26 41.99 17.53
N PRO A 86 1.45 41.76 18.13
CA PRO A 86 1.97 40.40 18.30
C PRO A 86 1.10 39.53 19.22
N SER A 87 0.55 40.09 20.30
CA SER A 87 -0.31 39.32 21.21
C SER A 87 -1.65 38.94 20.58
N LEU A 88 -2.21 39.79 19.70
CA LEU A 88 -3.44 39.47 18.99
C LEU A 88 -3.18 38.36 17.96
N GLN A 89 -2.09 38.48 17.20
CA GLN A 89 -1.67 37.45 16.26
C GLN A 89 -1.48 36.10 16.97
N ALA A 90 -0.74 36.07 18.07
CA ALA A 90 -0.53 34.85 18.85
C ALA A 90 -1.85 34.27 19.40
N ALA A 91 -2.82 35.12 19.80
CA ALA A 91 -4.14 34.67 20.24
C ALA A 91 -4.94 34.02 19.11
N VAL A 92 -4.94 34.63 17.92
CA VAL A 92 -5.61 34.08 16.72
C VAL A 92 -4.97 32.77 16.29
N GLU A 93 -3.64 32.72 16.16
CA GLU A 93 -2.90 31.51 15.78
C GLU A 93 -3.16 30.36 16.75
N ASN A 94 -3.06 30.60 18.05
CA ASN A 94 -3.32 29.59 19.08
C ASN A 94 -4.78 29.14 19.07
N HIS A 95 -5.73 30.05 18.85
CA HIS A 95 -7.15 29.69 18.72
C HIS A 95 -7.39 28.76 17.52
N LEU A 96 -6.86 29.11 16.35
CA LEU A 96 -6.98 28.27 15.14
C LEU A 96 -6.31 26.92 15.34
N GLU A 97 -5.10 26.89 15.89
CA GLU A 97 -4.39 25.64 16.19
C GLU A 97 -5.17 24.76 17.18
N GLN A 98 -5.78 25.34 18.22
CA GLN A 98 -6.65 24.58 19.12
C GLN A 98 -7.87 24.00 18.40
N ARG A 99 -8.43 24.70 17.41
CA ARG A 99 -9.56 24.20 16.60
C ARG A 99 -9.18 23.08 15.66
N LEU A 100 -7.93 23.04 15.19
CA LEU A 100 -7.41 21.88 14.47
C LEU A 100 -7.42 20.61 15.33
N HIS A 101 -7.14 20.75 16.63
CA HIS A 101 -7.16 19.65 17.60
C HIS A 101 -8.55 19.40 18.22
N GLN A 102 -9.50 20.31 18.03
CA GLN A 102 -10.87 20.22 18.56
C GLN A 102 -11.89 20.40 17.43
N PRO A 103 -11.92 19.47 16.45
CA PRO A 103 -12.73 19.63 15.24
C PRO A 103 -14.23 19.76 15.52
N GLN A 104 -14.72 19.22 16.64
CA GLN A 104 -16.12 19.40 17.08
C GLN A 104 -16.44 20.85 17.44
N LYS A 105 -15.51 21.56 18.12
CA LYS A 105 -15.68 22.99 18.40
C LYS A 105 -15.57 23.83 17.14
N LEU A 106 -14.72 23.43 16.19
CA LEU A 106 -14.68 24.06 14.87
C LEU A 106 -16.04 23.95 14.17
N LEU A 107 -16.69 22.78 14.25
CA LEU A 107 -18.05 22.59 13.72
C LEU A 107 -19.05 23.52 14.43
N GLU A 108 -18.98 23.65 15.75
CA GLU A 108 -19.85 24.57 16.51
C GLU A 108 -19.62 26.04 16.14
N ASP A 109 -18.38 26.46 15.96
CA ASP A 109 -18.06 27.83 15.56
C ASP A 109 -18.57 28.11 14.15
N LEU A 110 -18.38 27.19 13.20
CA LEU A 110 -18.95 27.28 11.85
C LEU A 110 -20.49 27.23 11.82
N ARG A 111 -21.15 26.69 12.86
CA ARG A 111 -22.62 26.78 12.99
C ARG A 111 -23.07 28.16 13.46
N LYS A 112 -22.22 28.89 14.19
CA LYS A 112 -22.54 30.23 14.73
C LYS A 112 -22.25 31.36 13.75
N THR A 113 -21.40 31.14 12.75
CA THR A 113 -21.12 32.16 11.72
C THR A 113 -22.40 32.61 11.02
N ASP A 114 -22.48 33.88 10.66
CA ASP A 114 -23.57 34.37 9.81
C ASP A 114 -23.45 33.85 8.35
N ALA A 115 -24.41 34.23 7.50
CA ALA A 115 -24.46 33.80 6.11
C ALA A 115 -23.20 34.15 5.30
N GLN A 116 -22.70 35.36 5.54
CA GLN A 116 -21.63 35.96 4.77
C GLN A 116 -20.26 35.48 5.26
N GLN A 117 -20.09 35.38 6.58
CA GLN A 117 -18.95 34.72 7.21
C GLN A 117 -18.86 33.25 6.78
N PHE A 118 -19.98 32.51 6.79
CA PHE A 118 -20.01 31.12 6.34
C PHE A 118 -19.57 30.98 4.88
N ARG A 119 -20.10 31.83 3.98
CA ARG A 119 -19.68 31.85 2.57
C ARG A 119 -18.18 32.11 2.42
N THR A 120 -17.65 33.04 3.20
CA THR A 120 -16.22 33.36 3.19
C THR A 120 -15.38 32.18 3.70
N ALA A 121 -15.79 31.54 4.79
CA ALA A 121 -15.11 30.37 5.35
C ALA A 121 -15.02 29.23 4.33
N MET A 122 -16.14 28.91 3.67
CA MET A 122 -16.16 27.85 2.66
C MET A 122 -15.29 28.19 1.45
N LYS A 123 -15.27 29.44 0.98
CA LYS A 123 -14.38 29.85 -0.12
C LYS A 123 -12.90 29.73 0.25
N CYS A 124 -12.50 30.20 1.42
CA CYS A 124 -11.11 30.13 1.87
C CYS A 124 -10.59 28.70 1.95
N LEU A 125 -11.43 27.76 2.36
CA LEU A 125 -11.03 26.36 2.47
C LEU A 125 -10.93 25.65 1.11
N LEU A 126 -11.45 26.23 0.02
CA LEU A 126 -11.69 25.51 -1.24
C LEU A 126 -11.07 26.12 -2.49
N GLU A 127 -10.73 27.42 -2.48
CA GLU A 127 -10.11 28.08 -3.63
C GLU A 127 -8.61 27.78 -3.68
N ASP A 128 -8.10 27.08 -4.70
CA ASP A 128 -6.68 26.70 -4.87
C ASP A 128 -5.67 27.87 -4.99
N LYS A 129 -6.08 29.11 -4.69
CA LYS A 129 -5.20 30.27 -4.69
C LYS A 129 -4.34 30.30 -3.43
N LYS A 130 -3.04 30.55 -3.64
CA LYS A 130 -2.08 30.88 -2.58
C LYS A 130 -2.21 32.37 -2.27
N ASP A 131 -3.24 32.76 -1.53
CA ASP A 131 -3.40 34.15 -1.11
C ASP A 131 -3.01 34.28 0.36
N GLY A 132 -1.82 34.83 0.62
CA GLY A 132 -1.43 35.28 1.96
C GLY A 132 -2.11 36.62 2.27
N LEU A 133 -2.63 36.79 3.49
CA LEU A 133 -3.10 38.10 3.96
C LEU A 133 -1.87 38.90 4.41
N ASP A 134 -1.38 39.81 3.57
CA ASP A 134 -0.31 40.75 3.91
C ASP A 134 -0.92 42.01 4.55
N LEU A 135 -0.84 42.09 5.87
CA LEU A 135 -1.25 43.24 6.68
C LEU A 135 -0.02 44.07 7.09
N LYS A 136 1.07 43.96 6.31
CA LYS A 136 2.40 44.58 6.49
C LYS A 136 3.20 44.02 7.67
N ASP A 137 2.68 44.20 8.88
CA ASP A 137 3.34 43.72 10.10
C ASP A 137 2.85 42.32 10.50
N ILE A 138 1.81 41.82 9.84
CA ILE A 138 1.22 40.48 10.06
C ILE A 138 1.04 39.82 8.69
N ILE A 139 1.66 38.65 8.49
CA ILE A 139 1.43 37.82 7.31
C ILE A 139 0.72 36.56 7.79
N ILE A 140 -0.52 36.34 7.32
CA ILE A 140 -1.26 35.10 7.59
C ILE A 140 -1.27 34.27 6.30
N ASP A 141 -0.56 33.14 6.31
CA ASP A 141 -0.59 32.19 5.19
C ASP A 141 -1.86 31.32 5.25
N LEU A 142 -2.90 31.75 4.53
CA LEU A 142 -4.15 31.00 4.43
C LEU A 142 -3.97 29.64 3.75
N GLY A 143 -2.96 29.51 2.87
CA GLY A 143 -2.64 28.26 2.20
C GLY A 143 -2.13 27.21 3.19
N GLU A 144 -1.19 27.60 4.04
CA GLU A 144 -0.66 26.72 5.10
C GLU A 144 -1.73 26.35 6.12
N ILE A 145 -2.52 27.32 6.59
CA ILE A 145 -3.61 27.06 7.54
C ILE A 145 -4.60 26.05 6.96
N ARG A 146 -4.97 26.22 5.69
CA ARG A 146 -5.85 25.30 4.99
C ARG A 146 -5.23 23.91 4.84
N GLU A 147 -3.97 23.79 4.43
CA GLU A 147 -3.30 22.48 4.34
C GLU A 147 -3.27 21.78 5.68
N ARG A 148 -2.86 22.48 6.75
CA ARG A 148 -2.87 21.94 8.12
C ARG A 148 -4.28 21.53 8.55
N ALA A 149 -5.30 22.30 8.19
CA ALA A 149 -6.69 21.97 8.48
C ALA A 149 -7.15 20.70 7.77
N LEU A 150 -6.91 20.57 6.47
CA LEU A 150 -7.32 19.41 5.68
C LEU A 150 -6.53 18.13 6.05
N GLN A 151 -5.32 18.28 6.58
CA GLN A 151 -4.50 17.20 7.13
C GLN A 151 -4.79 16.86 8.59
N SER A 152 -5.62 17.64 9.28
CA SER A 152 -5.99 17.37 10.67
C SER A 152 -7.10 16.32 10.73
N PRO A 153 -6.94 15.24 11.53
CA PRO A 153 -7.99 14.26 11.75
C PRO A 153 -9.27 14.90 12.28
N GLY A 154 -10.41 14.50 11.71
CA GLY A 154 -11.74 14.98 12.11
C GLY A 154 -12.14 16.35 11.54
N VAL A 155 -11.21 17.22 11.12
CA VAL A 155 -11.60 18.51 10.48
C VAL A 155 -12.38 18.25 9.20
N ASN A 156 -11.95 17.31 8.37
CA ASN A 156 -12.70 16.89 7.18
C ASN A 156 -14.12 16.38 7.55
N ARG A 157 -14.29 15.73 8.70
CA ARG A 157 -15.62 15.32 9.19
C ARG A 157 -16.46 16.52 9.58
N SER A 158 -15.89 17.51 10.24
CA SER A 158 -16.60 18.77 10.54
C SER A 158 -17.01 19.51 9.27
N LEU A 159 -16.12 19.59 8.28
CA LEU A 159 -16.44 20.18 6.96
C LEU A 159 -17.55 19.40 6.26
N PHE A 160 -17.49 18.08 6.28
CA PHE A 160 -18.54 17.23 5.73
C PHE A 160 -19.91 17.50 6.37
N LEU A 161 -19.97 17.51 7.70
CA LEU A 161 -21.21 17.71 8.45
C LEU A 161 -21.80 19.10 8.24
N ILE A 162 -20.96 20.15 8.29
CA ILE A 162 -21.45 21.52 8.12
C ILE A 162 -21.90 21.79 6.68
N THR A 163 -21.26 21.16 5.69
CA THR A 163 -21.71 21.24 4.29
C THR A 163 -23.12 20.69 4.15
N LEU A 164 -23.42 19.54 4.74
CA LEU A 164 -24.78 18.97 4.69
C LEU A 164 -25.80 19.77 5.49
N GLU A 165 -25.40 20.36 6.63
CA GLU A 165 -26.32 21.08 7.52
C GLU A 165 -26.68 22.48 7.02
N ARG A 166 -25.71 23.24 6.52
CA ARG A 166 -25.89 24.67 6.22
C ARG A 166 -25.60 25.05 4.78
N CYS A 167 -24.69 24.38 4.07
CA CYS A 167 -24.26 24.86 2.76
C CYS A 167 -25.43 25.01 1.77
N PHE A 168 -26.25 23.97 1.64
CA PHE A 168 -27.38 23.97 0.70
C PHE A 168 -28.48 24.98 1.03
N GLN A 169 -28.46 25.56 2.24
CA GLN A 169 -29.37 26.64 2.64
C GLN A 169 -28.83 28.03 2.29
N MET A 170 -27.50 28.18 2.19
CA MET A 170 -26.82 29.48 2.18
C MET A 170 -26.06 29.77 0.87
N LEU A 171 -25.65 28.72 0.15
CA LEU A 171 -24.85 28.79 -1.06
C LEU A 171 -25.57 28.11 -2.25
N ASN A 172 -25.01 28.30 -3.45
CA ASN A 172 -25.51 27.61 -4.63
C ASN A 172 -25.30 26.10 -4.49
N SER A 173 -26.28 25.29 -4.91
CA SER A 173 -26.22 23.83 -4.83
C SER A 173 -24.98 23.26 -5.54
N LEU A 174 -24.58 23.86 -6.66
CA LEU A 174 -23.40 23.44 -7.42
C LEU A 174 -22.10 23.64 -6.62
N GLU A 175 -21.96 24.81 -5.97
CA GLU A 175 -20.81 25.10 -5.10
C GLU A 175 -20.75 24.06 -3.97
N CYS A 176 -21.87 23.82 -3.27
CA CYS A 176 -21.96 22.85 -2.18
C CYS A 176 -21.60 21.42 -2.60
N VAL A 177 -22.00 21.00 -3.80
CA VAL A 177 -21.63 19.69 -4.35
C VAL A 177 -20.14 19.60 -4.63
N GLU A 178 -19.50 20.68 -5.09
CA GLU A 178 -18.05 20.71 -5.27
C GLU A 178 -17.32 20.53 -3.93
N ILE A 179 -17.77 21.23 -2.88
CA ILE A 179 -17.24 21.09 -1.51
C ILE A 179 -17.36 19.64 -1.05
N LEU A 180 -18.58 19.12 -1.11
CA LEU A 180 -18.92 17.78 -0.66
C LEU A 180 -18.08 16.75 -1.43
N GLY A 181 -17.90 16.96 -2.73
CA GLY A 181 -17.04 16.15 -3.58
C GLY A 181 -15.58 16.13 -3.15
N LYS A 182 -14.98 17.29 -2.85
CA LYS A 182 -13.59 17.37 -2.36
C LYS A 182 -13.43 16.63 -1.01
N VAL A 183 -14.33 16.88 -0.06
CA VAL A 183 -14.28 16.28 1.29
C VAL A 183 -14.49 14.76 1.24
N LEU A 184 -15.49 14.30 0.48
CA LEU A 184 -15.78 12.88 0.33
C LEU A 184 -14.62 12.12 -0.34
N ARG A 185 -14.00 12.70 -1.38
CA ARG A 185 -12.80 12.13 -2.02
C ARG A 185 -11.62 12.01 -1.06
N GLY A 186 -11.41 13.01 -0.20
CA GLY A 186 -10.38 12.99 0.85
C GLY A 186 -10.64 11.95 1.95
N SER A 187 -11.90 11.62 2.24
CA SER A 187 -12.28 10.67 3.30
C SER A 187 -12.18 9.19 2.91
N SER A 188 -11.81 8.89 1.66
CA SER A 188 -11.86 7.53 1.08
C SER A 188 -13.20 6.81 1.32
N GLY A 189 -14.32 7.53 1.19
CA GLY A 189 -15.67 6.96 1.31
C GLY A 189 -16.13 6.62 2.74
N SER A 190 -15.27 6.74 3.76
CA SER A 190 -15.61 6.40 5.15
C SER A 190 -16.79 7.22 5.73
N PHE A 191 -17.00 8.44 5.22
CA PHE A 191 -18.09 9.31 5.64
C PHE A 191 -19.45 8.95 5.02
N LEU A 192 -19.46 8.14 3.95
CA LEU A 192 -20.69 7.67 3.33
C LEU A 192 -21.19 6.45 4.09
N GLN A 193 -21.83 6.67 5.23
CA GLN A 193 -22.56 5.66 5.99
C GLN A 193 -24.04 5.62 5.54
N PRO A 194 -24.77 4.50 5.74
CA PRO A 194 -26.13 4.35 5.19
C PRO A 194 -27.12 5.45 5.63
N ASP A 195 -26.99 5.91 6.87
CA ASP A 195 -27.81 6.97 7.50
C ASP A 195 -27.61 8.35 6.85
N ILE A 196 -26.51 8.55 6.10
CA ILE A 196 -26.25 9.84 5.46
C ILE A 196 -27.31 10.23 4.44
N THR A 197 -27.98 9.24 3.85
CA THR A 197 -29.01 9.45 2.82
C THR A 197 -30.21 10.22 3.35
N GLU A 198 -30.45 10.19 4.66
CA GLU A 198 -31.48 11.00 5.32
C GLU A 198 -31.12 12.49 5.38
N ARG A 199 -29.82 12.81 5.29
CA ARG A 199 -29.29 14.18 5.36
C ARG A 199 -28.99 14.78 3.98
N LEU A 200 -29.03 13.98 2.92
CA LEU A 200 -28.81 14.46 1.57
C LEU A 200 -30.04 15.22 1.06
N PRO A 201 -29.86 16.39 0.41
CA PRO A 201 -30.96 17.18 -0.12
C PRO A 201 -31.70 16.42 -1.25
N ARG A 202 -33.03 16.34 -1.19
CA ARG A 202 -33.84 15.68 -2.23
C ARG A 202 -34.11 16.58 -3.44
N ASP A 203 -34.22 17.88 -3.21
CA ASP A 203 -34.55 18.87 -4.24
C ASP A 203 -33.28 19.55 -4.77
N LEU A 204 -32.48 18.80 -5.54
CA LEU A 204 -31.30 19.33 -6.23
C LEU A 204 -31.64 19.73 -7.67
N ARG A 205 -31.01 20.81 -8.14
CA ARG A 205 -30.98 21.11 -9.58
C ARG A 205 -30.27 19.98 -10.32
N GLU A 206 -30.67 19.76 -11.57
CA GLU A 206 -30.21 18.64 -12.40
C GLU A 206 -28.69 18.57 -12.54
N ASP A 207 -28.02 19.71 -12.74
CA ASP A 207 -26.57 19.83 -12.83
C ASP A 207 -25.86 19.45 -11.51
N ALA A 208 -26.37 19.95 -10.38
CA ALA A 208 -25.85 19.62 -9.05
C ALA A 208 -26.06 18.14 -8.71
N PHE A 209 -27.24 17.58 -9.04
CA PHE A 209 -27.53 16.17 -8.84
C PHE A 209 -26.61 15.26 -9.68
N LYS A 210 -26.40 15.58 -10.96
CA LYS A 210 -25.47 14.85 -11.84
C LYS A 210 -24.03 14.89 -11.31
N ASN A 211 -23.57 16.06 -10.86
CA ASN A 211 -22.23 16.19 -10.29
C ASN A 211 -22.05 15.39 -8.99
N LEU A 212 -23.05 15.40 -8.10
CA LEU A 212 -23.00 14.63 -6.86
C LEU A 212 -23.04 13.12 -7.14
N SER A 213 -23.87 12.71 -8.09
CA SER A 213 -23.93 11.32 -8.57
C SER A 213 -22.59 10.84 -9.12
N ALA A 214 -21.86 11.71 -9.85
CA ALA A 214 -20.52 11.41 -10.33
C ALA A 214 -19.51 11.22 -9.19
N VAL A 215 -19.58 12.04 -8.12
CA VAL A 215 -18.75 11.85 -6.90
C VAL A 215 -19.04 10.50 -6.26
N PHE A 216 -20.31 10.11 -6.12
CA PHE A 216 -20.66 8.81 -5.55
C PHE A 216 -20.17 7.65 -6.42
N LYS A 217 -20.26 7.79 -7.74
CA LYS A 217 -19.69 6.83 -8.69
C LYS A 217 -18.19 6.65 -8.50
N ASP A 218 -17.44 7.76 -8.34
CA ASP A 218 -15.98 7.72 -8.11
C ASP A 218 -15.61 7.04 -6.79
N LEU A 219 -16.51 7.03 -5.81
CA LEU A 219 -16.28 6.50 -4.46
C LEU A 219 -16.87 5.12 -4.21
N TYR A 220 -17.64 4.57 -5.17
CA TYR A 220 -18.38 3.32 -5.03
C TYR A 220 -17.59 2.21 -4.32
N ASP A 221 -16.38 1.91 -4.82
CA ASP A 221 -15.53 0.82 -4.31
C ASP A 221 -14.90 1.04 -2.94
N LYS A 222 -14.93 2.28 -2.46
CA LYS A 222 -14.44 2.65 -1.14
C LYS A 222 -15.57 2.65 -0.09
N THR A 223 -16.82 2.59 -0.53
CA THR A 223 -18.01 2.59 0.34
C THR A 223 -18.49 1.18 0.68
N SER A 224 -19.17 1.05 1.81
CA SER A 224 -19.80 -0.22 2.23
C SER A 224 -20.94 -0.61 1.29
N ALA A 225 -21.22 -1.90 1.14
CA ALA A 225 -22.34 -2.43 0.37
C ALA A 225 -23.69 -1.90 0.87
N HIS A 226 -23.87 -1.73 2.18
CA HIS A 226 -25.07 -1.05 2.70
C HIS A 226 -25.14 0.41 2.27
N SER A 227 -24.04 1.14 2.32
CA SER A 227 -23.98 2.54 1.86
C SER A 227 -24.23 2.63 0.35
N GLN A 228 -23.69 1.70 -0.43
CA GLN A 228 -23.94 1.62 -1.87
C GLN A 228 -25.44 1.45 -2.13
N ARG A 229 -26.10 0.53 -1.43
CA ARG A 229 -27.54 0.29 -1.56
C ARG A 229 -28.37 1.50 -1.12
N ALA A 230 -28.00 2.16 -0.03
CA ALA A 230 -28.68 3.36 0.44
C ALA A 230 -28.55 4.51 -0.56
N LEU A 231 -27.33 4.77 -1.07
CA LEU A 231 -27.08 5.81 -2.07
C LEU A 231 -27.81 5.51 -3.38
N TYR A 232 -27.84 4.25 -3.81
CA TYR A 232 -28.67 3.83 -4.93
C TYR A 232 -30.14 4.18 -4.72
N SER A 233 -30.73 3.81 -3.57
CA SER A 233 -32.12 4.14 -3.25
C SER A 233 -32.40 5.65 -3.23
N TRP A 234 -31.44 6.46 -2.76
CA TRP A 234 -31.56 7.91 -2.79
C TRP A 234 -31.53 8.45 -4.23
N MET A 235 -30.59 7.96 -5.07
CA MET A 235 -30.49 8.37 -6.48
C MET A 235 -31.75 7.99 -7.26
N THR A 236 -32.25 6.75 -7.10
CA THR A 236 -33.45 6.30 -7.81
C THR A 236 -34.71 7.02 -7.35
N GLY A 237 -34.82 7.39 -6.07
CA GLY A 237 -35.93 8.19 -5.57
C GLY A 237 -36.06 9.55 -6.27
N ILE A 238 -34.93 10.21 -6.58
CA ILE A 238 -34.91 11.47 -7.33
C ILE A 238 -35.25 11.21 -8.81
N LEU A 239 -34.61 10.23 -9.44
CA LEU A 239 -34.81 9.90 -10.86
C LEU A 239 -36.25 9.46 -11.19
N GLN A 240 -36.88 8.69 -10.30
CA GLN A 240 -38.27 8.26 -10.47
C GLN A 240 -39.25 9.44 -10.36
N THR A 241 -38.98 10.41 -9.48
CA THR A 241 -39.83 11.60 -9.33
C THR A 241 -39.83 12.47 -10.58
N SER A 242 -38.71 12.51 -11.33
CA SER A 242 -38.65 13.19 -12.63
C SER A 242 -39.32 12.44 -13.78
N SER A 243 -39.64 11.16 -13.60
CA SER A 243 -40.28 10.34 -14.63
C SER A 243 -41.82 10.39 -14.51
N ASN A 244 -42.51 10.94 -15.51
CA ASN A 244 -43.98 10.96 -15.60
C ASN A 244 -44.57 9.59 -16.00
N ALA A 245 -44.01 8.49 -15.52
CA ALA A 245 -44.52 7.15 -15.84
C ALA A 245 -45.79 6.88 -15.02
N THR A 246 -46.96 7.13 -15.61
CA THR A 246 -48.27 6.85 -15.01
C THR A 246 -48.73 5.39 -15.16
N ASP A 247 -47.92 4.54 -15.79
CA ASP A 247 -48.26 3.14 -16.09
C ASP A 247 -47.21 2.20 -15.48
N ASP A 248 -47.63 1.38 -14.51
CA ASP A 248 -46.78 0.40 -13.79
C ASP A 248 -46.12 -0.64 -14.72
N SER A 249 -46.56 -0.72 -15.99
CA SER A 249 -45.98 -1.62 -16.99
C SER A 249 -44.71 -1.08 -17.68
N ALA A 250 -44.47 0.25 -17.64
CA ALA A 250 -43.32 0.88 -18.28
C ALA A 250 -42.20 1.13 -17.26
N SER A 251 -40.97 0.72 -17.59
CA SER A 251 -39.80 1.03 -16.76
C SER A 251 -39.57 2.53 -16.67
N TRP A 252 -39.20 2.99 -15.47
CA TRP A 252 -38.79 4.38 -15.23
C TRP A 252 -37.39 4.67 -15.78
N VAL A 253 -36.63 3.65 -16.17
CA VAL A 253 -35.22 3.76 -16.56
C VAL A 253 -35.09 4.21 -18.02
N SER A 254 -34.58 5.42 -18.23
CA SER A 254 -34.19 5.97 -19.54
C SER A 254 -32.69 5.79 -19.79
N ALA A 255 -32.24 6.10 -21.01
CA ALA A 255 -30.82 6.12 -21.36
C ALA A 255 -30.01 7.08 -20.48
N GLU A 256 -30.59 8.24 -20.16
CA GLU A 256 -29.99 9.24 -19.28
C GLU A 256 -29.91 8.74 -17.83
N HIS A 257 -30.93 8.03 -17.34
CA HIS A 257 -30.92 7.46 -15.99
C HIS A 257 -29.80 6.43 -15.83
N LEU A 258 -29.60 5.56 -16.84
CA LEU A 258 -28.48 4.63 -16.84
C LEU A 258 -27.15 5.39 -16.77
N TRP A 259 -26.98 6.45 -17.55
CA TRP A 259 -25.76 7.27 -17.53
C TRP A 259 -25.48 7.90 -16.16
N VAL A 260 -26.52 8.46 -15.51
CA VAL A 260 -26.40 9.05 -14.17
C VAL A 260 -26.08 7.99 -13.11
N LEU A 261 -26.73 6.81 -13.16
CA LEU A 261 -26.46 5.71 -12.25
C LEU A 261 -25.01 5.23 -12.37
N GLY A 262 -24.45 5.19 -13.59
CA GLY A 262 -23.07 4.79 -13.81
C GLY A 262 -22.81 3.39 -13.24
N ARG A 263 -21.89 3.31 -12.26
CA ARG A 263 -21.53 2.08 -11.53
C ARG A 263 -22.72 1.48 -10.77
N TYR A 264 -23.66 2.30 -10.29
CA TYR A 264 -24.80 1.86 -9.47
C TYR A 264 -25.85 1.08 -10.26
N MET A 265 -25.76 0.99 -11.59
CA MET A 265 -26.68 0.17 -12.38
C MET A 265 -26.66 -1.32 -11.99
N VAL A 266 -25.57 -1.80 -11.36
CA VAL A 266 -25.49 -3.18 -10.84
C VAL A 266 -26.51 -3.48 -9.73
N HIS A 267 -27.18 -2.46 -9.20
CA HIS A 267 -28.26 -2.60 -8.22
C HIS A 267 -29.67 -2.61 -8.84
N LEU A 268 -29.80 -2.44 -10.15
CA LEU A 268 -31.08 -2.64 -10.83
C LEU A 268 -31.53 -4.09 -10.65
N SER A 269 -32.81 -4.29 -10.37
CA SER A 269 -33.37 -5.63 -10.27
C SER A 269 -33.49 -6.24 -11.66
N PHE A 270 -33.44 -7.57 -11.71
CA PHE A 270 -33.71 -8.32 -12.94
C PHE A 270 -35.02 -7.87 -13.62
N GLU A 271 -36.10 -7.76 -12.83
CA GLU A 271 -37.41 -7.33 -13.32
C GLU A 271 -37.36 -5.93 -13.95
N GLU A 272 -36.68 -4.98 -13.31
CA GLU A 272 -36.57 -3.61 -13.86
C GLU A 272 -35.80 -3.60 -15.18
N ILE A 273 -34.69 -4.36 -15.27
CA ILE A 273 -33.88 -4.46 -16.49
C ILE A 273 -34.72 -5.00 -17.66
N THR A 274 -35.53 -6.03 -17.42
CA THR A 274 -36.39 -6.61 -18.46
C THR A 274 -37.49 -5.66 -18.95
N LYS A 275 -37.89 -4.67 -18.12
CA LYS A 275 -38.91 -3.67 -18.45
C LYS A 275 -38.38 -2.42 -19.17
N ILE A 276 -37.06 -2.15 -19.16
CA ILE A 276 -36.44 -0.98 -19.83
C ILE A 276 -36.94 -0.88 -21.27
N SER A 277 -37.28 0.27 -21.84
CA SER A 277 -37.72 0.31 -23.25
C SER A 277 -36.61 -0.15 -24.22
N PRO A 278 -36.91 -0.93 -25.31
CA PRO A 278 -35.89 -1.29 -26.30
C PRO A 278 -35.29 -0.06 -26.99
N ILE A 279 -36.05 1.03 -27.08
CA ILE A 279 -35.58 2.31 -27.63
C ILE A 279 -34.59 2.95 -26.67
N GLU A 280 -34.90 3.00 -25.37
CA GLU A 280 -34.05 3.61 -24.34
C GLU A 280 -32.74 2.84 -24.16
N ILE A 281 -32.78 1.51 -24.07
CA ILE A 281 -31.54 0.71 -24.00
C ILE A 281 -30.70 0.85 -25.29
N GLY A 282 -31.37 0.96 -26.44
CA GLY A 282 -30.74 1.23 -27.73
C GLY A 282 -30.07 2.61 -27.76
N LEU A 283 -30.69 3.63 -27.17
CA LEU A 283 -30.09 4.96 -27.01
C LEU A 283 -28.89 4.93 -26.06
N PHE A 284 -29.00 4.23 -24.93
CA PHE A 284 -27.90 4.08 -23.97
C PHE A 284 -26.67 3.46 -24.62
N ILE A 285 -26.82 2.30 -25.28
CA ILE A 285 -25.69 1.63 -25.95
C ILE A 285 -25.17 2.43 -27.15
N SER A 286 -25.96 3.36 -27.68
CA SER A 286 -25.55 4.24 -28.76
C SER A 286 -24.64 5.39 -28.32
N TYR A 287 -24.57 5.73 -27.03
CA TYR A 287 -23.69 6.79 -26.51
C TYR A 287 -22.21 6.38 -26.59
N ASP A 288 -21.35 7.33 -26.98
CA ASP A 288 -19.90 7.08 -27.14
C ASP A 288 -19.21 6.59 -25.85
N ASN A 289 -19.75 6.95 -24.68
CA ASN A 289 -19.17 6.60 -23.39
C ASN A 289 -19.81 5.35 -22.74
N ALA A 290 -20.78 4.70 -23.41
CA ALA A 290 -21.49 3.54 -22.87
C ALA A 290 -20.53 2.39 -22.55
N THR A 291 -19.58 2.11 -23.44
CA THR A 291 -18.53 1.10 -23.21
C THR A 291 -17.74 1.39 -21.94
N LYS A 292 -17.26 2.63 -21.71
CA LYS A 292 -16.49 2.96 -20.50
C LYS A 292 -17.31 2.76 -19.24
N GLN A 293 -18.62 2.98 -19.31
CA GLN A 293 -19.52 2.77 -18.18
C GLN A 293 -19.77 1.27 -17.92
N LEU A 294 -19.96 0.48 -18.96
CA LEU A 294 -20.07 -0.98 -18.87
C LEU A 294 -18.75 -1.63 -18.45
N ASP A 295 -17.60 -1.00 -18.73
CA ASP A 295 -16.29 -1.42 -18.20
C ASP A 295 -16.19 -1.24 -16.69
N MET A 296 -17.02 -0.37 -16.11
CA MET A 296 -17.06 -0.18 -14.67
C MET A 296 -17.94 -1.21 -13.96
N VAL A 297 -18.78 -2.02 -14.63
CA VAL A 297 -19.72 -2.95 -13.96
C VAL A 297 -19.11 -4.31 -13.57
N TYR A 298 -17.89 -4.33 -13.06
CA TYR A 298 -17.13 -5.57 -12.87
C TYR A 298 -17.60 -6.55 -11.78
N ASP A 299 -18.62 -6.24 -11.00
CA ASP A 299 -19.27 -7.16 -10.04
C ASP A 299 -20.72 -7.47 -10.42
N ILE A 300 -21.08 -7.21 -11.68
CA ILE A 300 -22.36 -7.64 -12.24
C ILE A 300 -22.45 -9.16 -12.17
N THR A 301 -23.63 -9.67 -11.81
CA THR A 301 -23.88 -11.12 -11.75
C THR A 301 -24.28 -11.64 -13.14
N PRO A 302 -24.08 -12.94 -13.43
CA PRO A 302 -24.48 -13.54 -14.69
C PRO A 302 -25.94 -13.27 -15.05
N GLU A 303 -26.85 -13.33 -14.07
CA GLU A 303 -28.28 -13.13 -14.29
C GLU A 303 -28.60 -11.71 -14.74
N LEU A 304 -27.98 -10.70 -14.09
CA LEU A 304 -28.18 -9.30 -14.45
C LEU A 304 -27.52 -8.97 -15.79
N ALA A 305 -26.32 -9.50 -16.03
CA ALA A 305 -25.62 -9.32 -17.30
C ALA A 305 -26.44 -9.89 -18.46
N GLN A 306 -27.00 -11.09 -18.28
CA GLN A 306 -27.86 -11.73 -19.28
C GLN A 306 -29.14 -10.92 -19.54
N ALA A 307 -29.78 -10.39 -18.49
CA ALA A 307 -30.94 -9.53 -18.65
C ALA A 307 -30.63 -8.27 -19.48
N PHE A 308 -29.46 -7.64 -19.26
CA PHE A 308 -29.02 -6.51 -20.09
C PHE A 308 -28.74 -6.93 -21.53
N LEU A 309 -28.05 -8.06 -21.75
CA LEU A 309 -27.75 -8.57 -23.09
C LEU A 309 -29.02 -8.88 -23.90
N GLU A 310 -30.00 -9.55 -23.30
CA GLU A 310 -31.31 -9.81 -23.91
C GLU A 310 -32.06 -8.53 -24.21
N ARG A 311 -31.95 -7.53 -23.33
CA ARG A 311 -32.62 -6.26 -23.57
C ARG A 311 -31.96 -5.46 -24.69
N ILE A 312 -30.63 -5.46 -24.75
CA ILE A 312 -29.87 -4.86 -25.86
C ILE A 312 -30.20 -5.58 -27.17
N SER A 313 -30.29 -6.91 -27.18
CA SER A 313 -30.63 -7.70 -28.37
C SER A 313 -32.06 -7.42 -28.88
N SER A 314 -32.98 -7.05 -27.99
CA SER A 314 -34.34 -6.62 -28.34
C SER A 314 -34.42 -5.23 -28.96
N SER A 315 -33.33 -4.46 -28.93
CA SER A 315 -33.23 -3.14 -29.59
C SER A 315 -32.79 -3.27 -31.06
N ASN A 316 -32.58 -2.15 -31.76
CA ASN A 316 -31.99 -2.16 -33.11
C ASN A 316 -30.48 -2.49 -33.12
N PHE A 317 -29.87 -2.81 -31.98
CA PHE A 317 -28.46 -3.16 -31.87
C PHE A 317 -28.24 -4.65 -32.16
N ASN A 318 -27.66 -4.96 -33.33
CA ASN A 318 -27.29 -6.32 -33.67
C ASN A 318 -25.89 -6.67 -33.11
N MET A 319 -25.87 -7.47 -32.04
CA MET A 319 -24.64 -7.93 -31.38
C MET A 319 -23.75 -8.82 -32.27
N ARG A 320 -24.28 -9.38 -33.38
CA ARG A 320 -23.51 -10.20 -34.34
C ARG A 320 -22.92 -9.37 -35.49
N ASN A 321 -23.37 -8.13 -35.68
CA ASN A 321 -22.92 -7.32 -36.82
C ASN A 321 -21.56 -6.67 -36.51
N THR A 322 -20.52 -7.21 -37.15
CA THR A 322 -19.14 -6.71 -37.04
C THR A 322 -18.98 -5.27 -37.48
N SER A 323 -19.84 -4.71 -38.34
CA SER A 323 -19.79 -3.28 -38.73
C SER A 323 -20.22 -2.31 -37.62
N THR A 324 -21.05 -2.76 -36.68
CA THR A 324 -21.36 -2.02 -35.44
C THR A 324 -20.26 -2.17 -34.39
N ILE A 325 -19.44 -3.22 -34.52
CA ILE A 325 -18.37 -3.62 -33.60
C ILE A 325 -16.95 -3.28 -34.14
N HIS A 326 -16.84 -2.84 -35.39
CA HIS A 326 -15.61 -2.44 -36.05
C HIS A 326 -16.00 -1.53 -37.21
N ARG A 327 -16.04 -0.21 -36.96
CA ARG A 327 -15.90 0.75 -38.06
C ARG A 327 -14.43 0.71 -38.50
N GLN A 328 -14.07 -0.28 -39.32
CA GLN A 328 -12.82 -0.24 -40.07
C GLN A 328 -12.87 0.96 -41.02
N ALA A 329 -12.11 2.01 -40.68
CA ALA A 329 -11.80 3.09 -41.58
C ALA A 329 -10.82 2.59 -42.64
N HIS A 330 -11.34 2.20 -43.79
CA HIS A 330 -10.53 2.05 -45.00
C HIS A 330 -10.38 3.46 -45.60
N GLU A 331 -9.38 4.23 -45.15
CA GLU A 331 -8.61 5.23 -45.91
C GLU A 331 -7.71 6.08 -44.98
N LEU A 332 -6.41 5.88 -45.14
CA LEU A 332 -5.31 6.85 -44.98
C LEU A 332 -5.59 8.12 -44.13
N TRP A 333 -5.03 8.13 -42.91
CA TRP A 333 -4.76 9.31 -42.06
C TRP A 333 -6.00 10.07 -41.54
N ALA A 334 -6.80 9.46 -40.68
CA ALA A 334 -7.71 10.20 -39.79
C ALA A 334 -8.01 9.44 -38.49
N LEU A 335 -8.14 10.20 -37.40
CA LEU A 335 -8.35 9.83 -36.00
C LEU A 335 -9.39 8.71 -35.78
N GLU A 336 -9.07 7.77 -34.89
CA GLU A 336 -9.83 6.57 -34.51
C GLU A 336 -11.33 6.80 -34.23
N PRO A 337 -12.25 6.10 -34.93
CA PRO A 337 -13.60 5.87 -34.44
C PRO A 337 -13.63 4.56 -33.64
N PHE A 338 -13.62 4.66 -32.30
CA PHE A 338 -13.72 3.50 -31.41
C PHE A 338 -14.98 2.67 -31.74
N PRO A 339 -14.85 1.36 -31.95
CA PRO A 339 -16.03 0.51 -32.08
C PRO A 339 -16.88 0.49 -30.82
N LYS A 340 -18.21 0.40 -30.96
CA LYS A 340 -19.14 0.32 -29.82
C LYS A 340 -19.06 -1.07 -29.21
N MET A 341 -18.38 -1.19 -28.07
CA MET A 341 -18.17 -2.47 -27.37
C MET A 341 -19.18 -2.65 -26.23
N LEU A 342 -19.58 -3.89 -25.96
CA LEU A 342 -20.48 -4.28 -24.86
C LEU A 342 -19.86 -4.10 -23.45
N GLY A 343 -18.63 -3.59 -23.36
CA GLY A 343 -17.87 -3.51 -22.11
C GLY A 343 -17.74 -4.89 -21.46
N LEU A 344 -17.94 -4.98 -20.15
CA LEU A 344 -17.87 -6.25 -19.42
C LEU A 344 -19.08 -7.17 -19.62
N LEU A 345 -20.15 -6.73 -20.29
CA LEU A 345 -21.27 -7.62 -20.60
C LEU A 345 -20.86 -8.72 -21.58
N VAL A 346 -19.83 -8.49 -22.41
CA VAL A 346 -19.31 -9.50 -23.35
C VAL A 346 -18.84 -10.78 -22.64
N CYS A 347 -18.44 -10.67 -21.37
CA CYS A 347 -17.96 -11.78 -20.57
C CYS A 347 -19.04 -12.82 -20.22
N PHE A 348 -20.32 -12.51 -20.49
CA PHE A 348 -21.48 -13.35 -20.23
C PHE A 348 -22.25 -13.68 -21.51
N TYR A 349 -21.64 -13.50 -22.67
CA TYR A 349 -22.26 -13.82 -23.96
C TYR A 349 -22.55 -15.32 -24.05
N ASN A 350 -23.78 -15.69 -24.45
CA ASN A 350 -24.24 -17.08 -24.42
C ASN A 350 -24.77 -17.64 -25.75
N ASP A 351 -24.99 -16.80 -26.77
CA ASP A 351 -25.60 -17.21 -28.05
C ASP A 351 -24.54 -17.74 -29.03
N LEU A 352 -24.02 -18.93 -28.75
CA LEU A 352 -22.90 -19.59 -29.48
C LEU A 352 -23.29 -20.36 -30.75
N GLU A 353 -24.54 -20.82 -30.87
CA GLU A 353 -24.95 -21.88 -31.82
C GLU A 353 -24.83 -21.51 -33.32
N LEU A 354 -24.57 -20.25 -33.68
CA LEU A 354 -24.51 -19.75 -35.07
C LEU A 354 -23.39 -18.72 -35.30
N LEU A 355 -22.37 -18.71 -34.45
CA LEU A 355 -21.21 -17.81 -34.59
C LEU A 355 -20.25 -18.34 -35.65
N ASP A 356 -19.86 -17.48 -36.59
CA ASP A 356 -18.72 -17.77 -37.47
C ASP A 356 -17.38 -17.44 -36.78
N ALA A 357 -16.29 -17.98 -37.32
CA ALA A 357 -14.94 -17.78 -36.78
C ALA A 357 -14.53 -16.30 -36.69
N THR A 358 -15.00 -15.43 -37.60
CA THR A 358 -14.63 -14.00 -37.61
C THR A 358 -15.29 -13.27 -36.44
N VAL A 359 -16.57 -13.52 -36.20
CA VAL A 359 -17.29 -12.92 -35.07
C VAL A 359 -16.76 -13.47 -33.75
N ALA A 360 -16.41 -14.77 -33.67
CA ALA A 360 -15.78 -15.34 -32.49
C ALA A 360 -14.44 -14.64 -32.15
N GLN A 361 -13.59 -14.39 -33.14
CA GLN A 361 -12.34 -13.62 -32.96
C GLN A 361 -12.61 -12.20 -32.43
N VAL A 362 -13.64 -11.53 -32.94
CA VAL A 362 -14.04 -10.19 -32.48
C VAL A 362 -14.53 -10.23 -31.03
N LEU A 363 -15.30 -11.25 -30.64
CA LEU A 363 -15.75 -11.42 -29.26
C LEU A 363 -14.57 -11.68 -28.32
N LEU A 364 -13.65 -12.57 -28.70
CA LEU A 364 -12.42 -12.82 -27.95
C LEU A 364 -11.61 -11.54 -27.74
N TYR A 365 -11.52 -10.69 -28.76
CA TYR A 365 -10.87 -9.37 -28.63
C TYR A 365 -11.52 -8.48 -27.58
N GLN A 366 -12.85 -8.42 -27.55
CA GLN A 366 -13.59 -7.65 -26.55
C GLN A 366 -13.45 -8.23 -25.13
N MET A 367 -13.26 -9.53 -25.01
CA MET A 367 -13.14 -10.22 -23.72
C MET A 367 -11.84 -9.92 -22.97
N ILE A 368 -10.91 -9.13 -23.54
CA ILE A 368 -9.66 -8.73 -22.86
C ILE A 368 -9.90 -8.06 -21.50
N LYS A 369 -11.00 -7.31 -21.40
CA LYS A 369 -11.39 -6.61 -20.18
C LYS A 369 -12.01 -7.53 -19.12
N CYS A 370 -12.37 -8.76 -19.46
CA CYS A 370 -13.00 -9.69 -18.52
C CYS A 370 -12.08 -10.07 -17.35
N SER A 371 -10.77 -9.86 -17.49
CA SER A 371 -9.80 -9.90 -16.38
C SER A 371 -10.16 -8.95 -15.22
N HIS A 372 -10.93 -7.89 -15.48
CA HIS A 372 -11.38 -6.94 -14.46
C HIS A 372 -12.57 -7.44 -13.63
N LEU A 373 -13.29 -8.48 -14.06
CA LEU A 373 -14.44 -9.01 -13.32
C LEU A 373 -14.04 -9.52 -11.93
N ARG A 374 -14.74 -9.05 -10.90
CA ARG A 374 -14.56 -9.46 -9.51
C ARG A 374 -15.36 -10.74 -9.19
N GLY A 375 -15.17 -11.79 -9.98
CA GLY A 375 -15.85 -13.07 -9.84
C GLY A 375 -16.05 -13.75 -11.18
N PHE A 376 -16.58 -14.97 -11.16
CA PHE A 376 -17.00 -15.72 -12.36
C PHE A 376 -15.90 -15.99 -13.40
N GLN A 377 -14.62 -15.85 -13.02
CA GLN A 377 -13.48 -16.03 -13.94
C GLN A 377 -13.48 -17.42 -14.59
N ALA A 378 -13.91 -18.47 -13.88
CA ALA A 378 -14.05 -19.80 -14.47
C ALA A 378 -15.06 -19.83 -15.64
N GLY A 379 -16.23 -19.19 -15.48
CA GLY A 379 -17.21 -19.08 -16.56
C GLY A 379 -16.68 -18.28 -17.76
N VAL A 380 -15.90 -17.22 -17.50
CA VAL A 380 -15.21 -16.45 -18.54
C VAL A 380 -14.17 -17.31 -19.28
N GLN A 381 -13.36 -18.09 -18.55
CA GLN A 381 -12.35 -18.95 -19.16
C GLN A 381 -13.00 -20.07 -19.98
N LYS A 382 -14.11 -20.65 -19.50
CA LYS A 382 -14.90 -21.62 -20.27
C LYS A 382 -15.43 -20.99 -21.56
N LEU A 383 -16.06 -19.81 -21.47
CA LEU A 383 -16.54 -19.09 -22.65
C LEU A 383 -15.40 -18.74 -23.62
N LYS A 384 -14.23 -18.34 -23.11
CA LYS A 384 -13.03 -18.12 -23.94
C LYS A 384 -12.58 -19.39 -24.64
N ALA A 385 -12.60 -20.53 -23.96
CA ALA A 385 -12.24 -21.82 -24.57
C ALA A 385 -13.22 -22.21 -25.68
N GLU A 386 -14.52 -22.10 -25.43
CA GLU A 386 -15.57 -22.40 -26.43
C GLU A 386 -15.47 -21.46 -27.65
N LEU A 387 -15.25 -20.16 -27.42
CA LEU A 387 -15.04 -19.20 -28.49
C LEU A 387 -13.71 -19.41 -29.23
N LEU A 388 -12.67 -19.87 -28.54
CA LEU A 388 -11.39 -20.21 -29.15
C LEU A 388 -11.55 -21.40 -30.10
N ASP A 389 -12.30 -22.44 -29.71
CA ASP A 389 -12.59 -23.58 -30.57
C ASP A 389 -13.33 -23.14 -31.84
N ILE A 390 -14.35 -22.28 -31.71
CA ILE A 390 -15.09 -21.72 -32.87
C ILE A 390 -14.19 -20.82 -33.72
N ALA A 391 -13.38 -19.96 -33.11
CA ALA A 391 -12.47 -19.05 -33.81
C ALA A 391 -11.38 -19.79 -34.60
N MET A 392 -11.08 -21.03 -34.22
CA MET A 392 -10.12 -21.92 -34.86
C MET A 392 -10.75 -22.83 -35.93
N GLU A 393 -12.07 -22.83 -36.10
CA GLU A 393 -12.72 -23.62 -37.15
C GLU A 393 -12.23 -23.18 -38.54
N ASN A 394 -11.65 -24.14 -39.29
CA ASN A 394 -11.11 -23.95 -40.64
C ASN A 394 -9.91 -22.99 -40.75
N GLN A 395 -9.25 -22.63 -39.65
CA GLN A 395 -8.05 -21.79 -39.64
C GLN A 395 -6.91 -22.47 -38.87
N THR A 396 -5.66 -22.16 -39.22
CA THR A 396 -4.51 -22.69 -38.45
C THR A 396 -4.15 -21.74 -37.31
N LEU A 397 -3.70 -22.28 -36.17
CA LEU A 397 -3.28 -21.46 -35.02
C LEU A 397 -2.18 -20.44 -35.39
N ASN A 398 -1.33 -20.76 -36.37
CA ASN A 398 -0.31 -19.85 -36.89
C ASN A 398 -0.91 -18.61 -37.58
N GLU A 399 -2.04 -18.75 -38.26
CA GLU A 399 -2.70 -17.65 -38.98
C GLU A 399 -3.54 -16.77 -38.04
N THR A 400 -4.08 -17.36 -36.97
CA THR A 400 -5.04 -16.68 -36.08
C THR A 400 -4.43 -16.09 -34.82
N LEU A 401 -3.21 -16.45 -34.45
CA LEU A 401 -2.60 -16.08 -33.16
C LEU A 401 -2.76 -14.58 -32.80
N GLY A 402 -2.57 -13.69 -33.78
CA GLY A 402 -2.70 -12.24 -33.58
C GLY A 402 -4.13 -11.73 -33.36
N SER A 403 -5.16 -12.47 -33.78
CA SER A 403 -6.58 -12.10 -33.64
C SER A 403 -7.26 -12.69 -32.41
N LEU A 404 -6.60 -13.62 -31.69
CA LEU A 404 -7.16 -14.30 -30.51
C LEU A 404 -7.07 -13.50 -29.19
N SER A 405 -6.47 -12.31 -29.22
CA SER A 405 -6.38 -11.40 -28.05
C SER A 405 -5.77 -12.08 -26.82
N ASP A 406 -6.39 -11.97 -25.63
CA ASP A 406 -5.91 -12.58 -24.38
C ASP A 406 -6.39 -14.02 -24.14
N ALA A 407 -7.24 -14.57 -25.02
CA ALA A 407 -7.64 -15.97 -24.97
C ALA A 407 -6.47 -16.93 -25.23
N VAL A 408 -5.40 -16.42 -25.85
CA VAL A 408 -4.12 -17.11 -26.05
C VAL A 408 -3.49 -17.62 -24.75
N VAL A 409 -3.83 -17.05 -23.58
CA VAL A 409 -3.38 -17.53 -22.27
C VAL A 409 -3.95 -18.93 -21.96
N GLY A 410 -5.08 -19.31 -22.58
CA GLY A 410 -5.68 -20.63 -22.45
C GLY A 410 -5.00 -21.74 -23.28
N LEU A 411 -4.03 -21.39 -24.13
CA LEU A 411 -3.31 -22.36 -24.97
C LEU A 411 -2.38 -23.24 -24.15
N THR A 412 -2.40 -24.54 -24.45
CA THR A 412 -1.54 -25.53 -23.79
C THR A 412 -0.09 -25.42 -24.27
N TYR A 413 0.86 -26.00 -23.51
CA TYR A 413 2.27 -26.03 -23.92
C TYR A 413 2.46 -26.66 -25.29
N SER A 414 1.78 -27.77 -25.59
CA SER A 414 1.88 -28.44 -26.88
C SER A 414 1.38 -27.57 -28.04
N GLN A 415 0.31 -26.81 -27.83
CA GLN A 415 -0.19 -25.84 -28.82
C GLN A 415 0.83 -24.72 -29.04
N LEU A 416 1.38 -24.13 -27.97
CA LEU A 416 2.39 -23.08 -28.07
C LEU A 416 3.70 -23.57 -28.72
N GLU A 417 4.11 -24.80 -28.44
CA GLU A 417 5.28 -25.42 -29.08
C GLU A 417 5.08 -25.70 -30.57
N SER A 418 3.84 -25.96 -30.99
CA SER A 418 3.49 -26.21 -32.40
C SER A 418 3.54 -24.95 -33.28
N LEU A 419 3.53 -23.76 -32.67
CA LEU A 419 3.60 -22.48 -33.39
C LEU A 419 4.92 -22.32 -34.15
N SER A 420 4.84 -21.70 -35.34
CA SER A 420 6.04 -21.28 -36.05
C SER A 420 6.63 -19.99 -35.46
N PRO A 421 7.96 -19.81 -35.50
CA PRO A 421 8.60 -18.55 -35.12
C PRO A 421 8.01 -17.33 -35.85
N GLU A 422 7.65 -17.48 -37.13
CA GLU A 422 7.05 -16.44 -37.97
C GLU A 422 5.68 -16.00 -37.46
N ALA A 423 4.85 -16.96 -37.01
CA ALA A 423 3.52 -16.66 -36.48
C ALA A 423 3.61 -15.86 -35.18
N VAL A 424 4.49 -16.27 -34.26
CA VAL A 424 4.72 -15.56 -32.99
C VAL A 424 5.28 -14.16 -33.26
N HIS A 425 6.22 -14.04 -34.22
CA HIS A 425 6.76 -12.75 -34.63
C HIS A 425 5.68 -11.83 -35.21
N GLY A 426 4.82 -12.35 -36.10
CA GLY A 426 3.70 -11.60 -36.68
C GLY A 426 2.64 -11.16 -35.68
N ALA A 427 2.47 -11.91 -34.57
CA ALA A 427 1.47 -11.65 -33.55
C ALA A 427 1.97 -10.82 -32.35
N ILE A 428 3.23 -10.36 -32.36
CA ILE A 428 3.88 -9.76 -31.17
C ILE A 428 3.13 -8.54 -30.61
N SER A 429 2.50 -7.73 -31.46
CA SER A 429 1.72 -6.55 -31.04
C SER A 429 0.49 -6.90 -30.20
N THR A 430 -0.02 -8.12 -30.33
CA THR A 430 -1.11 -8.64 -29.51
C THR A 430 -0.53 -9.29 -28.26
N LEU A 431 0.43 -10.21 -28.43
CA LEU A 431 1.00 -11.01 -27.33
C LEU A 431 1.66 -10.15 -26.25
N ASN A 432 2.24 -9.01 -26.62
CA ASN A 432 2.94 -8.13 -25.69
C ASN A 432 2.01 -7.35 -24.72
N GLN A 433 0.72 -7.24 -25.04
CA GLN A 433 -0.30 -6.54 -24.23
C GLN A 433 -1.08 -7.49 -23.32
N VAL A 434 -1.01 -8.79 -23.59
CA VAL A 434 -1.74 -9.80 -22.84
C VAL A 434 -1.16 -9.92 -21.43
N SER A 435 -2.05 -9.87 -20.44
CA SER A 435 -1.72 -10.09 -19.03
C SER A 435 -2.17 -11.49 -18.61
N GLY A 436 -1.54 -12.05 -17.57
CA GLY A 436 -1.90 -13.37 -17.04
C GLY A 436 -1.17 -14.55 -17.66
N TRP A 437 -0.15 -14.32 -18.50
CA TRP A 437 0.73 -15.38 -18.98
C TRP A 437 1.35 -16.15 -17.82
N ALA A 438 1.31 -17.47 -17.92
CA ALA A 438 2.10 -18.35 -17.06
C ALA A 438 3.59 -18.23 -17.45
N LYS A 439 4.51 -18.32 -16.49
CA LYS A 439 5.97 -18.20 -16.74
C LYS A 439 6.44 -19.20 -17.78
N SER A 440 5.91 -20.42 -17.70
CA SER A 440 6.15 -21.48 -18.68
C SER A 440 5.76 -21.07 -20.11
N GLN A 441 4.62 -20.42 -20.29
CA GLN A 441 4.15 -19.93 -21.60
C GLN A 441 5.04 -18.79 -22.12
N VAL A 442 5.43 -17.87 -21.22
CA VAL A 442 6.34 -16.76 -21.56
C VAL A 442 7.68 -17.27 -22.09
N ILE A 443 8.23 -18.34 -21.49
CA ILE A 443 9.48 -18.98 -21.96
C ILE A 443 9.32 -19.51 -23.38
N ILE A 444 8.24 -20.26 -23.66
CA ILE A 444 7.98 -20.85 -24.99
C ILE A 444 7.83 -19.73 -26.05
N LEU A 445 6.98 -18.74 -25.79
CA LEU A 445 6.71 -17.66 -26.73
C LEU A 445 7.93 -16.78 -26.98
N SER A 446 8.70 -16.47 -25.95
CA SER A 446 9.94 -15.71 -26.08
C SER A 446 10.96 -16.47 -26.93
N ALA A 447 11.15 -17.76 -26.68
CA ALA A 447 12.04 -18.59 -27.48
C ALA A 447 11.64 -18.62 -28.96
N LYS A 448 10.34 -18.75 -29.26
CA LYS A 448 9.80 -18.71 -30.63
C LYS A 448 10.02 -17.37 -31.31
N TYR A 449 9.72 -16.26 -30.62
CA TYR A 449 9.94 -14.91 -31.14
C TYR A 449 11.43 -14.68 -31.48
N LEU A 450 12.33 -15.09 -30.59
CA LEU A 450 13.77 -14.91 -30.77
C LEU A 450 14.39 -15.84 -31.82
N ALA A 451 13.81 -17.01 -32.05
CA ALA A 451 14.24 -17.91 -33.12
C ALA A 451 14.07 -17.28 -34.51
N HIS A 452 13.08 -16.39 -34.70
CA HIS A 452 12.86 -15.67 -35.95
C HIS A 452 13.90 -14.55 -36.16
N GLU A 453 14.09 -13.72 -35.12
CA GLU A 453 14.94 -12.52 -35.20
C GLU A 453 16.45 -12.82 -35.24
N LYS A 454 16.87 -14.00 -34.78
CA LYS A 454 18.27 -14.52 -34.70
C LYS A 454 19.22 -13.71 -33.81
N VAL A 455 19.08 -12.38 -33.73
CA VAL A 455 19.92 -11.48 -32.93
C VAL A 455 19.02 -10.57 -32.09
N LEU A 456 19.33 -10.48 -30.80
CA LEU A 456 18.59 -9.64 -29.88
C LEU A 456 18.99 -8.16 -30.08
N SER A 457 18.09 -7.36 -30.66
CA SER A 457 18.28 -5.92 -30.90
C SER A 457 17.36 -5.08 -29.99
N PHE A 458 17.64 -3.77 -29.87
CA PHE A 458 16.74 -2.84 -29.16
C PHE A 458 15.32 -2.90 -29.70
N TYR A 459 15.16 -2.90 -31.03
CA TYR A 459 13.84 -2.93 -31.68
C TYR A 459 13.06 -4.16 -31.22
N ASN A 460 13.65 -5.34 -31.30
CA ASN A 460 12.99 -6.61 -30.98
C ASN A 460 12.55 -6.65 -29.51
N VAL A 461 13.44 -6.27 -28.60
CA VAL A 461 13.15 -6.23 -27.16
C VAL A 461 12.07 -5.19 -26.84
N SER A 462 12.08 -4.05 -27.52
CA SER A 462 11.05 -3.00 -27.32
C SER A 462 9.65 -3.46 -27.70
N GLN A 463 9.51 -4.51 -28.52
CA GLN A 463 8.22 -5.08 -28.91
C GLN A 463 7.70 -6.15 -27.94
N MET A 464 8.52 -6.71 -27.04
CA MET A 464 8.14 -7.92 -26.29
C MET A 464 7.14 -7.68 -25.15
N GLY A 465 7.09 -6.48 -24.56
CA GLY A 465 6.19 -6.16 -23.44
C GLY A 465 6.25 -7.20 -22.31
N ALA A 466 5.11 -7.81 -21.97
CA ALA A 466 5.02 -8.84 -20.93
C ALA A 466 5.90 -10.09 -21.20
N LEU A 467 6.23 -10.37 -22.46
CA LEU A 467 7.09 -11.51 -22.81
C LEU A 467 8.57 -11.28 -22.47
N LEU A 468 8.96 -10.06 -22.11
CA LEU A 468 10.36 -9.73 -21.80
C LEU A 468 10.98 -10.67 -20.74
N ALA A 469 10.18 -11.11 -19.77
CA ALA A 469 10.62 -12.00 -18.70
C ALA A 469 11.07 -13.40 -19.18
N GLY A 470 10.73 -13.80 -20.42
CA GLY A 470 11.18 -15.06 -21.02
C GLY A 470 12.49 -14.97 -21.78
N VAL A 471 13.09 -13.78 -21.92
CA VAL A 471 14.40 -13.61 -22.54
C VAL A 471 15.47 -14.11 -21.58
N SER A 472 16.28 -15.09 -21.99
CA SER A 472 17.29 -15.66 -21.09
C SER A 472 18.33 -14.63 -20.64
N THR A 473 18.87 -14.83 -19.44
CA THR A 473 19.95 -13.99 -18.88
C THR A 473 21.14 -13.92 -19.84
N GLN A 474 21.48 -15.05 -20.47
CA GLN A 474 22.57 -15.13 -21.45
C GLN A 474 22.27 -14.28 -22.71
N ALA A 475 21.02 -14.26 -23.17
CA ALA A 475 20.62 -13.44 -24.31
C ALA A 475 20.78 -11.94 -24.00
N PHE A 476 20.35 -11.48 -22.82
CA PHE A 476 20.61 -10.10 -22.40
C PHE A 476 22.12 -9.77 -22.34
N CYS A 477 22.95 -10.69 -21.86
CA CYS A 477 24.40 -10.51 -21.81
C CYS A 477 25.06 -10.41 -23.20
N SER A 478 24.41 -10.97 -24.23
CA SER A 478 24.89 -10.92 -25.62
C SER A 478 24.54 -9.61 -26.35
N MET A 479 23.57 -8.84 -25.85
CA MET A 479 23.16 -7.57 -26.46
C MET A 479 24.27 -6.53 -26.41
N LYS A 480 24.23 -5.56 -27.34
CA LYS A 480 25.11 -4.39 -27.28
C LYS A 480 24.67 -3.48 -26.14
N ARG A 481 25.63 -2.89 -25.42
CA ARG A 481 25.37 -1.95 -24.31
C ARG A 481 24.45 -0.78 -24.73
N LYS A 482 24.65 -0.23 -25.93
CA LYS A 482 23.82 0.85 -26.48
C LYS A 482 22.36 0.45 -26.60
N ASP A 483 22.09 -0.79 -27.01
CA ASP A 483 20.74 -1.30 -27.20
C ASP A 483 20.04 -1.48 -25.84
N ILE A 484 20.72 -2.06 -24.85
CA ILE A 484 20.21 -2.15 -23.47
C ILE A 484 19.91 -0.76 -22.90
N SER A 485 20.80 0.20 -23.09
CA SER A 485 20.62 1.59 -22.64
C SER A 485 19.41 2.25 -23.30
N GLN A 486 19.04 1.87 -24.52
CA GLN A 486 17.80 2.31 -25.16
C GLN A 486 16.57 1.58 -24.60
N VAL A 487 16.66 0.26 -24.33
CA VAL A 487 15.58 -0.52 -23.70
C VAL A 487 15.20 0.09 -22.35
N LEU A 488 16.19 0.39 -21.50
CA LEU A 488 15.96 0.95 -20.16
C LEU A 488 15.35 2.36 -20.18
N ARG A 489 15.43 3.08 -21.31
CA ARG A 489 14.77 4.39 -21.49
C ARG A 489 13.42 4.30 -22.21
N SER A 490 13.06 3.13 -22.70
CA SER A 490 11.81 2.91 -23.44
C SER A 490 10.65 2.60 -22.49
N ALA A 491 9.43 2.56 -23.04
CA ALA A 491 8.23 2.16 -22.30
C ALA A 491 8.34 0.76 -21.68
N VAL A 492 9.19 -0.12 -22.23
CA VAL A 492 9.41 -1.48 -21.72
C VAL A 492 10.12 -1.49 -20.35
N SER A 493 10.70 -0.37 -19.92
CA SER A 493 11.30 -0.24 -18.59
C SER A 493 10.33 -0.57 -17.43
N GLN A 494 9.03 -0.44 -17.65
CA GLN A 494 8.01 -0.81 -16.67
C GLN A 494 7.98 -2.32 -16.35
N TYR A 495 8.44 -3.18 -17.29
CA TYR A 495 8.51 -4.64 -17.12
C TYR A 495 9.84 -5.11 -16.52
N VAL A 496 10.80 -4.21 -16.28
CA VAL A 496 12.12 -4.57 -15.71
C VAL A 496 11.98 -5.11 -14.28
N SER A 497 10.94 -4.70 -13.55
CA SER A 497 10.62 -5.25 -12.22
C SER A 497 10.19 -6.71 -12.26
N ASP A 498 9.70 -7.20 -13.40
CA ASP A 498 9.20 -8.56 -13.57
C ASP A 498 10.33 -9.54 -13.95
N LEU A 499 11.51 -9.01 -14.28
CA LEU A 499 12.70 -9.80 -14.59
C LEU A 499 13.24 -10.50 -13.34
N SER A 500 13.78 -11.70 -13.53
CA SER A 500 14.47 -12.43 -12.49
C SER A 500 15.72 -11.66 -12.01
N PRO A 501 16.15 -11.87 -10.76
CA PRO A 501 17.41 -11.29 -10.27
C PRO A 501 18.62 -11.62 -11.17
N ALA A 502 18.65 -12.80 -11.79
CA ALA A 502 19.72 -13.19 -12.71
C ALA A 502 19.70 -12.33 -13.99
N GLN A 503 18.52 -12.14 -14.60
CA GLN A 503 18.34 -11.31 -15.80
C GLN A 503 18.72 -9.86 -15.50
N GLN A 504 18.25 -9.33 -14.37
CA GLN A 504 18.59 -8.01 -13.86
C GLN A 504 20.11 -7.82 -13.73
N GLN A 505 20.81 -8.79 -13.13
CA GLN A 505 22.26 -8.77 -13.02
C GLN A 505 22.96 -8.90 -14.38
N GLY A 506 22.41 -9.69 -15.31
CA GLY A 506 22.90 -9.80 -16.68
C GLY A 506 22.89 -8.44 -17.40
N ILE A 507 21.76 -7.74 -17.33
CA ILE A 507 21.58 -6.38 -17.86
C ILE A 507 22.58 -5.41 -17.22
N LEU A 508 22.69 -5.42 -15.89
CA LEU A 508 23.59 -4.53 -15.16
C LEU A 508 25.05 -4.77 -15.53
N SER A 509 25.48 -6.03 -15.59
CA SER A 509 26.86 -6.40 -15.95
C SER A 509 27.25 -5.86 -17.33
N LYS A 510 26.28 -5.79 -18.27
CA LYS A 510 26.50 -5.24 -19.61
C LYS A 510 26.51 -3.71 -19.63
N MET A 511 25.68 -3.06 -18.82
CA MET A 511 25.65 -1.59 -18.69
C MET A 511 26.94 -1.02 -18.08
N VAL A 512 27.59 -1.79 -17.20
CA VAL A 512 28.81 -1.37 -16.50
C VAL A 512 30.09 -1.71 -17.28
N GLN A 513 30.03 -2.54 -18.33
CA GLN A 513 31.21 -2.88 -19.14
C GLN A 513 31.90 -1.62 -19.71
N ALA A 514 33.17 -1.47 -19.36
CA ALA A 514 34.01 -0.32 -19.62
C ALA A 514 34.55 -0.34 -21.06
N GLU A 515 33.75 0.10 -22.03
CA GLU A 515 34.25 0.28 -23.39
C GLU A 515 34.26 1.71 -23.92
N ASP A 516 33.60 2.70 -23.30
CA ASP A 516 33.83 4.10 -23.65
C ASP A 516 33.29 5.05 -22.57
N THR A 517 33.90 6.22 -22.49
CA THR A 517 33.82 7.35 -21.52
C THR A 517 32.43 7.87 -21.07
N ALA A 518 31.32 7.17 -21.32
CA ALA A 518 29.99 7.54 -20.83
C ALA A 518 29.65 6.82 -19.50
N PRO A 519 29.10 7.52 -18.49
CA PRO A 519 28.80 6.94 -17.19
C PRO A 519 27.51 6.12 -17.28
N GLY A 520 27.59 4.88 -17.78
CA GLY A 520 26.43 4.00 -18.00
C GLY A 520 25.55 3.80 -16.76
N ILE A 521 26.14 3.95 -15.57
CA ILE A 521 25.41 3.86 -14.30
C ILE A 521 24.39 5.01 -14.15
N VAL A 522 24.73 6.22 -14.60
CA VAL A 522 23.85 7.41 -14.46
C VAL A 522 22.56 7.25 -15.27
N GLU A 523 22.62 6.46 -16.35
CA GLU A 523 21.50 6.20 -17.26
C GLU A 523 20.46 5.24 -16.68
N ILE A 524 20.80 4.47 -15.64
CA ILE A 524 19.89 3.54 -14.97
C ILE A 524 18.84 4.37 -14.21
N GLN A 525 17.55 4.09 -14.44
CA GLN A 525 16.44 4.87 -13.87
C GLN A 525 15.59 4.07 -12.87
N GLY A 526 14.87 4.80 -12.01
CA GLY A 526 13.79 4.28 -11.17
C GLY A 526 14.24 3.25 -10.15
N ALA A 527 13.38 2.24 -9.94
CA ALA A 527 13.56 1.18 -8.96
C ALA A 527 14.75 0.26 -9.24
N PHE A 528 15.20 0.20 -10.51
CA PHE A 528 16.29 -0.69 -10.92
C PHE A 528 17.68 -0.22 -10.43
N PHE A 529 17.81 1.07 -10.09
CA PHE A 529 19.10 1.63 -9.64
C PHE A 529 19.62 1.03 -8.32
N LYS A 530 18.73 0.52 -7.46
CA LYS A 530 19.13 -0.13 -6.20
C LYS A 530 19.96 -1.41 -6.38
N GLU A 531 19.94 -1.99 -7.58
CA GLU A 531 20.73 -3.18 -7.93
C GLU A 531 22.19 -2.84 -8.29
N VAL A 532 22.53 -1.56 -8.52
CA VAL A 532 23.91 -1.14 -8.79
C VAL A 532 24.80 -1.41 -7.58
N SER A 533 25.89 -2.15 -7.76
CA SER A 533 26.78 -2.47 -6.65
C SER A 533 27.44 -1.24 -6.03
N LEU A 534 27.71 -1.27 -4.73
CA LEU A 534 28.49 -0.22 -4.07
C LEU A 534 29.90 -0.07 -4.68
N PHE A 535 30.47 -1.18 -5.16
CA PHE A 535 31.76 -1.16 -5.86
C PHE A 535 31.72 -0.29 -7.13
N ASP A 536 30.69 -0.46 -7.97
CA ASP A 536 30.57 0.28 -9.22
C ASP A 536 30.25 1.75 -9.00
N LEU A 537 29.43 2.07 -7.98
CA LEU A 537 29.15 3.45 -7.57
C LEU A 537 30.43 4.20 -7.16
N ARG A 538 31.36 3.55 -6.46
CA ARG A 538 32.63 4.17 -6.02
C ARG A 538 33.55 4.56 -7.18
N ARG A 539 33.41 3.92 -8.35
CA ARG A 539 34.27 4.16 -9.51
C ARG A 539 33.79 5.27 -10.43
N GLN A 540 32.53 5.71 -10.30
CA GLN A 540 31.95 6.70 -11.20
C GLN A 540 32.05 8.12 -10.62
N PRO A 541 32.75 9.05 -11.29
CA PRO A 541 32.63 10.47 -10.98
C PRO A 541 31.32 11.05 -11.57
N GLY A 542 30.78 12.10 -10.96
CA GLY A 542 29.73 12.91 -11.57
C GLY A 542 28.29 12.70 -11.06
N PHE A 543 28.10 12.06 -9.91
CA PHE A 543 26.80 12.10 -9.23
C PHE A 543 26.51 13.49 -8.68
N ASN A 544 25.26 13.91 -8.75
CA ASN A 544 24.73 15.10 -8.09
C ASN A 544 23.30 14.80 -7.58
N SER A 545 22.76 15.71 -6.78
CA SER A 545 21.40 15.65 -6.23
C SER A 545 20.32 15.44 -7.31
N THR A 546 20.41 16.16 -8.43
CA THR A 546 19.40 16.15 -9.50
C THR A 546 19.34 14.82 -10.23
N VAL A 547 20.49 14.18 -10.49
CA VAL A 547 20.56 12.86 -11.11
C VAL A 547 19.93 11.77 -10.24
N LEU A 548 20.01 11.94 -8.92
CA LEU A 548 19.54 10.95 -7.93
C LEU A 548 18.07 11.10 -7.55
N LYS A 549 17.44 12.24 -7.84
CA LYS A 549 16.06 12.54 -7.40
C LYS A 549 15.03 11.50 -7.86
N ASP A 550 15.21 10.92 -9.04
CA ASP A 550 14.30 9.93 -9.64
C ASP A 550 14.79 8.48 -9.52
N LYS A 551 15.78 8.20 -8.65
CA LYS A 551 16.40 6.87 -8.48
C LYS A 551 16.10 6.28 -7.11
N GLU A 552 15.67 5.02 -7.05
CA GLU A 552 15.55 4.31 -5.79
C GLU A 552 16.93 3.84 -5.31
N LEU A 553 17.30 4.19 -4.07
CA LEU A 553 18.62 3.85 -3.51
C LEU A 553 18.51 2.76 -2.44
N GLY A 554 19.43 1.80 -2.48
CA GLY A 554 19.72 0.92 -1.34
C GLY A 554 20.33 1.71 -0.16
N ARG A 555 20.25 1.18 1.06
CA ARG A 555 20.81 1.86 2.26
C ARG A 555 22.32 2.04 2.17
N SER A 556 23.05 1.03 1.71
CA SER A 556 24.51 1.10 1.49
C SER A 556 24.89 2.18 0.49
N GLN A 557 24.19 2.24 -0.64
CA GLN A 557 24.35 3.25 -1.68
C GLN A 557 24.09 4.66 -1.14
N ALA A 558 22.97 4.85 -0.43
CA ALA A 558 22.60 6.15 0.12
C ALA A 558 23.62 6.65 1.16
N LEU A 559 24.11 5.78 2.05
CA LEU A 559 25.17 6.11 3.01
C LEU A 559 26.44 6.60 2.31
N PHE A 560 26.84 5.92 1.24
CA PHE A 560 28.01 6.31 0.46
C PHE A 560 27.80 7.62 -0.31
N LEU A 561 26.68 7.74 -1.03
CA LEU A 561 26.39 8.90 -1.88
C LEU A 561 26.16 10.16 -1.06
N TYR A 562 25.48 10.06 0.09
CA TYR A 562 25.29 11.21 0.97
C TYR A 562 26.63 11.76 1.46
N GLU A 563 27.51 10.89 1.95
CA GLU A 563 28.86 11.26 2.43
C GLU A 563 29.71 11.89 1.31
N LEU A 564 29.67 11.30 0.11
CA LEU A 564 30.42 11.80 -1.06
C LEU A 564 29.92 13.18 -1.50
N LEU A 565 28.60 13.35 -1.61
CA LEU A 565 27.99 14.58 -2.08
C LEU A 565 28.09 15.70 -1.05
N LEU A 566 27.94 15.39 0.25
CA LEU A 566 28.10 16.40 1.31
C LEU A 566 29.48 17.07 1.26
N LYS A 567 30.54 16.28 1.02
CA LYS A 567 31.91 16.79 0.84
C LYS A 567 32.07 17.66 -0.40
N THR A 568 31.33 17.34 -1.47
CA THR A 568 31.49 17.96 -2.79
C THR A 568 30.61 19.20 -2.98
N THR A 569 29.32 19.13 -2.67
CA THR A 569 28.36 20.23 -2.86
C THR A 569 28.36 21.22 -1.70
N ARG A 570 28.64 20.75 -0.47
CA ARG A 570 28.51 21.51 0.79
C ARG A 570 27.13 22.15 1.00
N ARG A 571 26.09 21.55 0.43
CA ARG A 571 24.69 21.99 0.50
C ARG A 571 23.80 20.87 1.05
N PRO A 572 23.81 20.63 2.37
CA PRO A 572 23.01 19.56 2.97
C PRO A 572 21.51 19.68 2.67
N GLU A 573 20.97 20.89 2.54
CA GLU A 573 19.57 21.17 2.19
C GLU A 573 19.15 20.57 0.84
N GLU A 574 20.04 20.65 -0.15
CA GLU A 574 19.81 20.10 -1.49
C GLU A 574 19.84 18.56 -1.48
N LEU A 575 20.58 17.97 -0.55
CA LEU A 575 20.67 16.51 -0.40
C LEU A 575 19.46 15.94 0.33
N LEU A 576 18.94 16.65 1.34
CA LEU A 576 17.74 16.23 2.08
C LEU A 576 16.49 16.26 1.18
N SER A 577 16.35 17.31 0.37
CA SER A 577 15.23 17.46 -0.57
C SER A 577 15.23 16.44 -1.73
N ALA A 578 16.34 15.71 -1.95
CA ALA A 578 16.42 14.63 -2.94
C ALA A 578 15.70 13.33 -2.49
N GLY A 579 15.13 13.28 -1.29
CA GLY A 579 14.26 12.19 -0.81
C GLY A 579 15.00 10.89 -0.50
N GLN A 580 15.50 10.16 -1.51
CA GLN A 580 16.13 8.84 -1.31
C GLN A 580 17.48 8.91 -0.57
N LEU A 581 18.16 10.06 -0.62
CA LEU A 581 19.41 10.30 0.09
C LEU A 581 19.23 10.35 1.62
N VAL A 582 18.02 10.57 2.14
CA VAL A 582 17.79 10.59 3.60
C VAL A 582 18.12 9.25 4.28
N LYS A 583 18.07 8.13 3.53
CA LYS A 583 18.51 6.81 4.01
C LYS A 583 19.99 6.81 4.44
N GLY A 584 20.80 7.70 3.87
CA GLY A 584 22.23 7.83 4.12
C GLY A 584 22.62 8.82 5.22
N VAL A 585 21.66 9.55 5.81
CA VAL A 585 21.96 10.52 6.86
C VAL A 585 22.24 9.77 8.18
N THR A 586 23.47 9.84 8.67
CA THR A 586 23.89 9.21 9.93
C THR A 586 23.46 10.03 11.15
N CYS A 587 23.47 9.43 12.34
CA CYS A 587 23.22 10.16 13.57
C CYS A 587 24.27 11.23 13.86
N SER A 588 25.54 11.00 13.47
CA SER A 588 26.58 12.02 13.58
C SER A 588 26.28 13.24 12.69
N HIS A 589 25.71 13.05 11.50
CA HIS A 589 25.25 14.16 10.66
C HIS A 589 24.13 14.94 11.35
N ILE A 590 23.13 14.25 11.92
CA ILE A 590 22.00 14.88 12.63
C ILE A 590 22.49 15.66 13.85
N ASP A 591 23.34 15.06 14.68
CA ASP A 591 23.88 15.70 15.88
C ASP A 591 24.70 16.95 15.54
N ALA A 592 25.42 16.94 14.41
CA ALA A 592 26.24 18.06 13.94
C ALA A 592 25.46 19.24 13.30
N MET A 593 24.17 19.07 12.96
CA MET A 593 23.36 20.15 12.40
C MET A 593 23.21 21.31 13.41
N SER A 594 23.31 22.55 12.91
CA SER A 594 22.95 23.72 13.73
C SER A 594 21.44 23.72 14.01
N THR A 595 21.04 24.35 15.11
CA THR A 595 19.63 24.47 15.50
C THR A 595 18.77 25.04 14.38
N ASP A 596 19.19 26.15 13.77
CA ASP A 596 18.42 26.81 12.72
C ASP A 596 18.26 25.92 11.48
N PHE A 597 19.34 25.26 11.06
CA PHE A 597 19.31 24.35 9.90
C PHE A 597 18.40 23.15 10.16
N PHE A 598 18.53 22.51 11.32
CA PHE A 598 17.73 21.35 11.69
C PHE A 598 16.23 21.69 11.71
N LEU A 599 15.85 22.80 12.32
CA LEU A 599 14.45 23.22 12.41
C LEU A 599 13.90 23.63 11.04
N ALA A 600 14.70 24.28 10.19
CA ALA A 600 14.27 24.68 8.84
C ALA A 600 14.03 23.49 7.89
N HIS A 601 14.81 22.40 8.03
CA HIS A 601 14.77 21.25 7.13
C HIS A 601 14.16 19.98 7.74
N PHE A 602 13.60 20.04 8.94
CA PHE A 602 12.96 18.87 9.57
C PHE A 602 11.83 18.29 8.69
N GLN A 603 11.12 19.14 7.94
CA GLN A 603 10.04 18.71 7.05
C GLN A 603 10.53 17.74 5.96
N ASP A 604 11.77 17.85 5.48
CA ASP A 604 12.34 16.93 4.50
C ASP A 604 12.47 15.51 5.07
N PHE A 605 12.84 15.39 6.35
CA PHE A 605 12.83 14.11 7.05
C PHE A 605 11.41 13.58 7.28
N GLN A 606 10.50 14.47 7.69
CA GLN A 606 9.11 14.11 7.98
C GLN A 606 8.39 13.59 6.72
N ASN A 607 8.60 14.24 5.57
CA ASN A 607 8.02 13.82 4.29
C ASN A 607 8.54 12.46 3.82
N ASN A 608 9.74 12.06 4.26
CA ASN A 608 10.41 10.82 3.84
C ASN A 608 10.55 9.81 4.99
N PHE A 609 9.71 9.90 6.02
CA PHE A 609 9.85 9.11 7.25
C PHE A 609 9.86 7.59 7.02
N ALA A 610 9.10 7.11 6.03
CA ALA A 610 9.06 5.70 5.64
C ALA A 610 10.40 5.15 5.13
N LEU A 611 11.34 6.02 4.75
CA LEU A 611 12.69 5.64 4.30
C LEU A 611 13.70 5.58 5.45
N LEU A 612 13.38 6.19 6.61
CA LEU A 612 14.28 6.26 7.76
C LEU A 612 14.28 4.95 8.54
N SER A 613 15.44 4.57 9.10
CA SER A 613 15.51 3.49 10.09
C SER A 613 14.99 3.95 11.46
N PRO A 614 14.49 3.05 12.32
CA PRO A 614 14.17 3.35 13.71
C PRO A 614 15.33 4.02 14.47
N TYR A 615 16.58 3.68 14.13
CA TYR A 615 17.76 4.32 14.70
C TYR A 615 17.89 5.80 14.29
N GLN A 616 17.75 6.12 13.00
CA GLN A 616 17.75 7.52 12.54
C GLN A 616 16.62 8.33 13.18
N VAL A 617 15.43 7.75 13.28
CA VAL A 617 14.28 8.40 13.95
C VAL A 617 14.57 8.67 15.42
N ASN A 618 15.18 7.73 16.14
CA ASN A 618 15.60 7.96 17.52
C ASN A 618 16.60 9.12 17.64
N CYS A 619 17.55 9.24 16.72
CA CYS A 619 18.49 10.36 16.69
C CYS A 619 17.83 11.70 16.37
N LEU A 620 16.90 11.74 15.41
CA LEU A 620 16.07 12.92 15.13
C LEU A 620 15.30 13.34 16.39
N ALA A 621 14.72 12.39 17.13
CA ALA A 621 14.00 12.66 18.36
C ALA A 621 14.91 13.26 19.44
N TRP A 622 16.11 12.72 19.64
CA TRP A 622 17.08 13.29 20.58
C TRP A 622 17.53 14.69 20.18
N LYS A 623 17.83 14.91 18.89
CA LYS A 623 18.25 16.23 18.39
C LYS A 623 17.15 17.26 18.57
N TYR A 624 15.90 16.91 18.24
CA TYR A 624 14.76 17.80 18.45
C TYR A 624 14.56 18.12 19.94
N TRP A 625 14.66 17.11 20.81
CA TRP A 625 14.57 17.28 22.26
C TRP A 625 15.65 18.20 22.84
N GLU A 626 16.85 18.19 22.24
CA GLU A 626 17.94 19.10 22.62
C GLU A 626 17.65 20.54 22.18
N VAL A 627 17.24 20.73 20.92
CA VAL A 627 17.16 22.08 20.32
C VAL A 627 15.83 22.80 20.58
N SER A 628 14.69 22.10 20.62
CA SER A 628 13.38 22.69 20.87
C SER A 628 12.36 21.69 21.43
N ARG A 629 12.34 21.53 22.76
CA ARG A 629 11.43 20.61 23.47
C ARG A 629 9.94 20.95 23.27
N LEU A 630 9.61 22.24 23.23
CA LEU A 630 8.22 22.71 23.18
C LEU A 630 7.60 22.57 21.79
N SER A 631 8.42 22.65 20.73
CA SER A 631 7.97 22.55 19.34
C SER A 631 8.15 21.14 18.74
N MET A 632 8.64 20.19 19.53
CA MET A 632 8.92 18.83 19.06
C MET A 632 7.63 18.15 18.59
N PRO A 633 7.59 17.60 17.36
CA PRO A 633 6.49 16.78 16.89
C PRO A 633 6.19 15.66 17.89
N PRO A 634 4.97 15.59 18.47
CA PRO A 634 4.72 14.74 19.63
C PRO A 634 4.98 13.25 19.41
N PHE A 635 4.80 12.73 18.19
CA PHE A 635 5.07 11.33 17.87
C PHE A 635 6.53 10.91 18.12
N LEU A 636 7.50 11.84 18.00
CA LEU A 636 8.91 11.55 18.25
C LEU A 636 9.17 11.18 19.73
N LEU A 637 8.27 11.54 20.65
CA LEU A 637 8.38 11.12 22.05
C LEU A 637 8.29 9.60 22.20
N ALA A 638 7.60 8.90 21.29
CA ALA A 638 7.57 7.44 21.28
C ALA A 638 8.90 6.83 20.83
N ALA A 639 9.74 7.57 20.11
CA ALA A 639 11.09 7.15 19.77
C ALA A 639 12.07 7.32 20.95
N LEU A 640 11.80 8.20 21.92
CA LEU A 640 12.60 8.37 23.14
C LEU A 640 12.29 7.30 24.21
N PRO A 641 13.13 7.13 25.26
CA PRO A 641 12.85 6.20 26.35
C PRO A 641 11.48 6.45 27.02
N ALA A 642 10.80 5.38 27.44
CA ALA A 642 9.40 5.44 27.88
C ALA A 642 9.10 6.47 29.00
N ARG A 643 10.09 6.81 29.84
CA ARG A 643 9.94 7.85 30.88
C ARG A 643 9.59 9.23 30.34
N TYR A 644 9.97 9.57 29.10
CA TYR A 644 9.64 10.84 28.45
C TYR A 644 8.17 10.89 27.97
N LEU A 645 7.49 9.74 27.89
CA LEU A 645 6.06 9.70 27.62
C LEU A 645 5.23 10.06 28.85
N ALA A 646 5.75 9.75 30.05
CA ALA A 646 5.09 10.08 31.30
C ALA A 646 4.96 11.60 31.50
N SER A 647 5.82 12.40 30.85
CA SER A 647 5.77 13.87 30.89
C SER A 647 4.74 14.51 29.96
N VAL A 648 4.04 13.76 29.08
CA VAL A 648 3.04 14.37 28.19
C VAL A 648 1.82 14.82 29.01
N PRO A 649 1.54 16.13 29.13
CA PRO A 649 0.41 16.63 29.89
C PRO A 649 -0.91 16.32 29.18
N ALA A 650 -2.03 16.32 29.93
CA ALA A 650 -3.35 16.04 29.36
C ALA A 650 -3.72 16.99 28.20
N SER A 651 -3.27 18.25 28.25
CA SER A 651 -3.46 19.23 27.18
C SER A 651 -2.80 18.85 25.85
N GLN A 652 -1.77 17.99 25.87
CA GLN A 652 -1.07 17.54 24.67
C GLN A 652 -1.48 16.13 24.20
N CYS A 653 -2.48 15.51 24.85
CA CYS A 653 -2.94 14.18 24.45
C CYS A 653 -3.45 14.13 23.01
N VAL A 654 -4.27 15.09 22.57
CA VAL A 654 -4.81 15.08 21.21
C VAL A 654 -3.71 15.27 20.13
N PRO A 655 -2.82 16.28 20.22
CA PRO A 655 -1.67 16.39 19.31
C PRO A 655 -0.80 15.12 19.28
N PHE A 656 -0.59 14.50 20.46
CA PHE A 656 0.15 13.25 20.57
C PHE A 656 -0.51 12.10 19.82
N LEU A 657 -1.82 11.88 20.03
CA LEU A 657 -2.56 10.82 19.36
C LEU A 657 -2.62 11.04 17.84
N ILE A 658 -2.92 12.26 17.39
CA ILE A 658 -2.96 12.61 15.96
C ILE A 658 -1.63 12.32 15.28
N SER A 659 -0.53 12.80 15.87
CA SER A 659 0.79 12.65 15.25
C SER A 659 1.26 11.19 15.24
N LEU A 660 0.99 10.44 16.31
CA LEU A 660 1.35 9.02 16.39
C LEU A 660 0.46 8.16 15.48
N GLY A 661 -0.85 8.46 15.40
CA GLY A 661 -1.84 7.78 14.57
C GLY A 661 -1.62 7.88 13.06
N LYS A 662 -0.83 8.84 12.59
CA LYS A 662 -0.37 8.95 11.19
C LYS A 662 0.71 7.93 10.83
N SER A 663 1.36 7.30 11.82
CA SER A 663 2.47 6.36 11.63
C SER A 663 2.11 4.94 12.05
N TRP A 664 2.83 3.94 11.54
CA TRP A 664 2.71 2.57 12.03
C TRP A 664 3.59 2.41 13.28
N LEU A 665 3.00 2.11 14.44
CA LEU A 665 3.76 2.04 15.69
C LEU A 665 4.89 0.99 15.62
N ASP A 666 4.68 -0.09 14.87
CA ASP A 666 5.68 -1.15 14.66
C ASP A 666 6.90 -0.71 13.85
N SER A 667 6.81 0.34 13.03
CA SER A 667 7.99 0.91 12.36
C SER A 667 8.77 1.88 13.26
N LEU A 668 8.16 2.32 14.37
CA LEU A 668 8.75 3.29 15.30
C LEU A 668 9.31 2.64 16.57
N VAL A 669 8.57 1.68 17.14
CA VAL A 669 8.84 1.07 18.44
C VAL A 669 8.84 -0.44 18.31
N LEU A 670 10.05 -1.00 18.19
CA LEU A 670 10.27 -2.43 18.02
C LEU A 670 10.31 -3.21 19.34
N ASP A 671 10.64 -2.56 20.46
CA ASP A 671 10.65 -3.19 21.77
C ASP A 671 9.21 -3.36 22.31
N SER A 672 8.86 -4.60 22.68
CA SER A 672 7.50 -4.94 23.13
C SER A 672 7.11 -4.28 24.45
N HIS A 673 8.05 -4.12 25.38
CA HIS A 673 7.81 -3.46 26.68
C HIS A 673 7.60 -1.95 26.52
N LYS A 674 8.42 -1.31 25.69
CA LYS A 674 8.28 0.10 25.30
C LYS A 674 6.97 0.32 24.56
N LYS A 675 6.61 -0.57 23.62
CA LYS A 675 5.31 -0.53 22.93
C LYS A 675 4.15 -0.58 23.93
N THR A 676 4.20 -1.46 24.93
CA THR A 676 3.18 -1.51 25.99
C THR A 676 3.11 -0.20 26.78
N SER A 677 4.24 0.46 27.02
CA SER A 677 4.26 1.75 27.73
C SER A 677 3.70 2.89 26.91
N VAL A 678 3.98 2.93 25.60
CA VAL A 678 3.35 3.87 24.65
C VAL A 678 1.84 3.65 24.62
N LEU A 679 1.39 2.39 24.49
CA LEU A 679 -0.02 2.06 24.46
C LEU A 679 -0.73 2.41 25.77
N ARG A 680 -0.08 2.23 26.93
CA ARG A 680 -0.64 2.69 28.22
C ARG A 680 -0.85 4.21 28.25
N LYS A 681 0.06 4.99 27.64
CA LYS A 681 -0.11 6.44 27.53
C LYS A 681 -1.24 6.81 26.56
N VAL A 682 -1.37 6.09 25.45
CA VAL A 682 -2.50 6.21 24.53
C VAL A 682 -3.82 5.96 25.27
N GLN A 683 -3.91 4.87 26.03
CA GLN A 683 -5.09 4.55 26.85
C GLN A 683 -5.42 5.64 27.87
N GLN A 684 -4.39 6.17 28.57
CA GLN A 684 -4.57 7.28 29.50
C GLN A 684 -5.11 8.54 28.81
N CYS A 685 -4.69 8.80 27.56
CA CYS A 685 -5.20 9.93 26.79
C CYS A 685 -6.63 9.73 26.26
N LEU A 686 -7.10 8.49 26.16
CA LEU A 686 -8.45 8.12 25.71
C LEU A 686 -9.44 7.90 26.87
N ASP A 687 -8.97 7.84 28.12
CA ASP A 687 -9.75 7.39 29.27
C ASP A 687 -10.42 6.02 29.02
N ASP A 688 -9.65 5.10 28.40
CA ASP A 688 -10.06 3.75 27.99
C ASP A 688 -11.33 3.66 27.12
N SER A 689 -11.75 4.75 26.48
CA SER A 689 -12.97 4.79 25.66
C SER A 689 -12.77 5.47 24.30
N ILE A 690 -13.50 4.99 23.29
CA ILE A 690 -13.63 5.63 21.99
C ILE A 690 -15.09 6.04 21.86
N ALA A 691 -15.34 7.29 22.23
CA ALA A 691 -16.69 7.81 22.43
C ALA A 691 -17.46 8.01 21.10
N ASP A 692 -16.75 8.44 20.06
CA ASP A 692 -17.36 8.87 18.80
C ASP A 692 -16.42 8.69 17.61
N GLU A 693 -16.91 9.02 16.43
CA GLU A 693 -16.20 8.88 15.17
C GLU A 693 -15.00 9.84 15.04
N TYR A 694 -15.03 10.99 15.73
CA TYR A 694 -13.88 11.92 15.77
C TYR A 694 -12.70 11.31 16.52
N THR A 695 -12.97 10.59 17.60
CA THR A 695 -11.95 9.87 18.35
C THR A 695 -11.31 8.77 17.48
N VAL A 696 -12.10 8.10 16.64
CA VAL A 696 -11.60 7.12 15.66
C VAL A 696 -10.68 7.80 14.63
N ASP A 697 -11.10 8.94 14.08
CA ASP A 697 -10.29 9.69 13.11
C ASP A 697 -8.94 10.10 13.73
N ILE A 698 -8.93 10.58 14.99
CA ILE A 698 -7.71 10.94 15.74
C ILE A 698 -6.78 9.75 15.92
N MET A 699 -7.33 8.56 16.16
CA MET A 699 -6.54 7.36 16.40
C MET A 699 -5.83 6.85 15.14
N GLY A 700 -6.46 6.94 13.96
CA GLY A 700 -5.86 6.47 12.71
C GLY A 700 -5.30 5.04 12.83
N ASN A 701 -4.03 4.85 12.48
CA ASN A 701 -3.37 3.54 12.50
C ASN A 701 -3.20 2.95 13.92
N LEU A 702 -3.35 3.75 14.99
CA LEU A 702 -3.29 3.23 16.36
C LEU A 702 -4.45 2.29 16.70
N LEU A 703 -5.54 2.31 15.91
CA LEU A 703 -6.64 1.33 16.03
C LEU A 703 -6.11 -0.12 16.00
N CYS A 704 -5.10 -0.40 15.18
CA CYS A 704 -4.50 -1.73 15.04
C CYS A 704 -3.75 -2.21 16.29
N HIS A 705 -3.46 -1.30 17.23
CA HIS A 705 -2.73 -1.62 18.46
C HIS A 705 -3.58 -1.48 19.72
N LEU A 706 -4.89 -1.24 19.58
CA LEU A 706 -5.79 -1.19 20.72
C LEU A 706 -5.82 -2.54 21.45
N PRO A 707 -5.74 -2.56 22.79
CA PRO A 707 -5.98 -3.76 23.57
C PRO A 707 -7.35 -4.36 23.26
N ALA A 708 -7.42 -5.70 23.26
CA ALA A 708 -8.66 -6.43 22.98
C ALA A 708 -9.85 -5.98 23.86
N ALA A 709 -9.59 -5.65 25.12
CA ALA A 709 -10.62 -5.15 26.05
C ALA A 709 -11.27 -3.83 25.59
N ILE A 710 -10.49 -2.92 24.99
CA ILE A 710 -11.01 -1.65 24.46
C ILE A 710 -11.81 -1.91 23.18
N ILE A 711 -11.35 -2.82 22.32
CA ILE A 711 -12.10 -3.20 21.12
C ILE A 711 -13.48 -3.76 21.50
N ASP A 712 -13.52 -4.68 22.46
CA ASP A 712 -14.75 -5.30 22.98
C ASP A 712 -15.70 -4.24 23.58
N ARG A 713 -15.24 -3.49 24.58
CA ARG A 713 -16.13 -2.68 25.44
C ARG A 713 -15.94 -1.17 25.34
N GLY A 714 -14.76 -0.72 24.95
CA GLY A 714 -14.39 0.70 24.95
C GLY A 714 -14.88 1.48 23.73
N ILE A 715 -15.14 0.82 22.59
CA ILE A 715 -15.67 1.50 21.39
C ILE A 715 -17.19 1.62 21.48
N SER A 716 -17.70 2.85 21.46
CA SER A 716 -19.14 3.12 21.48
C SER A 716 -19.85 2.61 20.22
N PRO A 717 -21.18 2.35 20.28
CA PRO A 717 -21.96 1.97 19.10
C PRO A 717 -21.85 2.98 17.95
N ARG A 718 -21.76 4.28 18.28
CA ARG A 718 -21.65 5.37 17.31
C ARG A 718 -20.29 5.38 16.60
N ALA A 719 -19.21 5.07 17.32
CA ALA A 719 -17.86 5.02 16.77
C ALA A 719 -17.59 3.74 15.95
N TRP A 720 -18.30 2.66 16.24
CA TRP A 720 -17.93 1.31 15.80
C TRP A 720 -17.89 1.15 14.27
N ALA A 721 -18.84 1.70 13.51
CA ALA A 721 -18.83 1.58 12.04
C ALA A 721 -17.57 2.23 11.41
N THR A 722 -17.14 3.39 11.93
CA THR A 722 -15.90 4.04 11.49
C THR A 722 -14.68 3.24 11.94
N ALA A 723 -14.69 2.74 13.18
CA ALA A 723 -13.58 1.94 13.72
C ALA A 723 -13.39 0.62 12.94
N LEU A 724 -14.49 -0.03 12.55
CA LEU A 724 -14.46 -1.26 11.76
C LEU A 724 -13.80 -1.04 10.39
N HIS A 725 -14.04 0.12 9.75
CA HIS A 725 -13.37 0.47 8.51
C HIS A 725 -11.85 0.58 8.68
N GLY A 726 -11.38 1.19 9.78
CA GLY A 726 -9.94 1.27 10.08
C GLY A 726 -9.33 -0.09 10.47
N LEU A 727 -10.06 -0.91 11.23
CA LEU A 727 -9.60 -2.24 11.64
C LEU A 727 -9.44 -3.22 10.47
N ARG A 728 -10.15 -2.98 9.36
CA ARG A 728 -10.07 -3.79 8.14
C ARG A 728 -8.68 -3.75 7.51
N ASP A 729 -8.03 -2.60 7.57
CA ASP A 729 -6.77 -2.34 6.88
C ASP A 729 -5.54 -2.62 7.79
N CYS A 730 -5.77 -3.22 8.96
CA CYS A 730 -4.72 -3.61 9.89
C CYS A 730 -3.95 -4.84 9.37
N PRO A 731 -2.60 -4.78 9.26
CA PRO A 731 -1.81 -5.83 8.62
C PRO A 731 -1.82 -7.18 9.36
N ASP A 732 -1.85 -7.18 10.70
CA ASP A 732 -2.10 -8.39 11.48
C ASP A 732 -2.62 -8.06 12.89
N LEU A 733 -3.87 -8.42 13.16
CA LEU A 733 -4.44 -8.37 14.51
C LEU A 733 -3.99 -9.60 15.31
N ASN A 734 -3.63 -9.42 16.57
CA ASN A 734 -3.28 -10.56 17.41
C ASN A 734 -4.52 -11.44 17.74
N PRO A 735 -4.33 -12.68 18.24
CA PRO A 735 -5.46 -13.60 18.48
C PRO A 735 -6.54 -13.05 19.43
N GLU A 736 -6.15 -12.27 20.45
CA GLU A 736 -7.08 -11.68 21.42
C GLU A 736 -7.91 -10.55 20.78
N GLN A 737 -7.26 -9.69 19.97
CA GLN A 737 -7.92 -8.65 19.19
C GLN A 737 -8.88 -9.27 18.16
N LYS A 738 -8.44 -10.31 17.44
CA LYS A 738 -9.28 -11.08 16.50
C LYS A 738 -10.54 -11.61 17.17
N ALA A 739 -10.41 -12.18 18.36
CA ALA A 739 -11.55 -12.66 19.15
C ALA A 739 -12.49 -11.51 19.57
N ALA A 740 -11.95 -10.37 20.02
CA ALA A 740 -12.75 -9.20 20.39
C ALA A 740 -13.52 -8.61 19.20
N VAL A 741 -12.89 -8.49 18.02
CA VAL A 741 -13.56 -8.05 16.80
C VAL A 741 -14.69 -9.02 16.42
N ARG A 742 -14.44 -10.33 16.41
CA ARG A 742 -15.48 -11.33 16.13
C ARG A 742 -16.66 -11.23 17.10
N LEU A 743 -16.39 -11.13 18.40
CA LEU A 743 -17.44 -11.02 19.41
C LEU A 743 -18.35 -9.79 19.16
N LYS A 744 -17.73 -8.65 18.82
CA LYS A 744 -18.45 -7.41 18.56
C LYS A 744 -19.26 -7.46 17.27
N LEU A 745 -18.71 -8.09 16.22
CA LEU A 745 -19.43 -8.34 14.97
C LEU A 745 -20.67 -9.22 15.19
N LEU A 746 -20.52 -10.31 15.95
CA LEU A 746 -21.66 -11.18 16.32
C LEU A 746 -22.69 -10.46 17.18
N GLY A 747 -22.26 -9.59 18.09
CA GLY A 747 -23.16 -8.77 18.90
C GLY A 747 -23.98 -7.77 18.09
N GLN A 748 -23.40 -7.20 17.01
CA GLN A 748 -24.07 -6.19 16.19
C GLN A 748 -24.94 -6.79 15.08
N TYR A 749 -24.41 -7.78 14.34
CA TYR A 749 -25.05 -8.33 13.16
C TYR A 749 -25.74 -9.68 13.41
N GLY A 750 -25.61 -10.23 14.62
CA GLY A 750 -26.09 -11.57 14.95
C GLY A 750 -25.28 -12.68 14.29
N LEU A 751 -25.82 -13.90 14.31
CA LEU A 751 -25.18 -15.08 13.72
C LEU A 751 -25.18 -15.03 12.18
N PRO A 752 -24.13 -15.55 11.51
CA PRO A 752 -23.99 -15.52 10.05
C PRO A 752 -25.17 -16.07 9.24
N GLN A 753 -25.94 -17.00 9.80
CA GLN A 753 -27.15 -17.56 9.18
C GLN A 753 -28.19 -16.48 8.82
N HIS A 754 -28.27 -15.42 9.64
CA HIS A 754 -29.23 -14.33 9.49
C HIS A 754 -28.69 -13.14 8.68
N TRP A 755 -27.44 -13.19 8.25
CA TRP A 755 -26.84 -12.07 7.52
C TRP A 755 -27.44 -11.90 6.12
N THR A 756 -27.44 -10.65 5.66
CA THR A 756 -27.74 -10.28 4.27
C THR A 756 -26.50 -10.40 3.39
N ALA A 757 -26.68 -10.32 2.07
CA ALA A 757 -25.57 -10.30 1.13
C ALA A 757 -24.65 -9.08 1.36
N GLU A 758 -25.23 -7.93 1.68
CA GLU A 758 -24.49 -6.68 1.96
C GLU A 758 -23.69 -6.79 3.25
N THR A 759 -24.28 -7.37 4.31
CA THR A 759 -23.56 -7.64 5.56
C THR A 759 -22.36 -8.54 5.29
N THR A 760 -22.55 -9.59 4.50
CA THR A 760 -21.48 -10.53 4.15
C THR A 760 -20.39 -9.85 3.30
N LYS A 761 -20.75 -8.97 2.35
CA LYS A 761 -19.79 -8.18 1.56
C LYS A 761 -18.97 -7.24 2.43
N ASP A 762 -19.63 -6.51 3.33
CA ASP A 762 -19.00 -5.55 4.22
C ASP A 762 -18.03 -6.22 5.20
N LEU A 763 -18.39 -7.42 5.66
CA LEU A 763 -17.58 -8.23 6.57
C LEU A 763 -16.58 -9.14 5.85
N GLY A 764 -16.47 -9.08 4.51
CA GLY A 764 -15.63 -9.95 3.68
C GLY A 764 -14.20 -10.15 4.22
N PRO A 765 -13.43 -9.08 4.48
CA PRO A 765 -12.07 -9.18 5.04
C PRO A 765 -12.00 -9.79 6.45
N PHE A 766 -13.11 -9.78 7.20
CA PHE A 766 -13.22 -10.33 8.55
C PHE A 766 -13.75 -11.77 8.58
N LEU A 767 -14.15 -12.35 7.44
CA LEU A 767 -14.66 -13.72 7.38
C LEU A 767 -13.65 -14.75 7.94
N VAL A 768 -12.34 -14.47 7.81
CA VAL A 768 -11.26 -15.30 8.36
C VAL A 768 -11.30 -15.42 9.90
N LEU A 769 -12.09 -14.60 10.60
CA LEU A 769 -12.20 -14.63 12.06
C LEU A 769 -13.22 -15.67 12.57
N PHE A 770 -14.10 -16.17 11.71
CA PHE A 770 -15.24 -17.01 12.08
C PHE A 770 -14.88 -18.51 12.10
N SER A 771 -15.67 -19.30 12.85
CA SER A 771 -15.49 -20.74 12.94
C SER A 771 -15.93 -21.46 11.65
N GLY A 772 -15.54 -22.73 11.50
CA GLY A 772 -15.96 -23.55 10.35
C GLY A 772 -17.47 -23.67 10.18
N ASP A 773 -18.22 -23.86 11.28
CA ASP A 773 -19.70 -23.96 11.24
C ASP A 773 -20.37 -22.64 10.82
N GLU A 774 -19.84 -21.52 11.30
CA GLU A 774 -20.27 -20.17 10.94
C GLU A 774 -20.03 -19.89 9.45
N LEU A 775 -18.83 -20.26 8.96
CA LEU A 775 -18.45 -20.11 7.57
C LEU A 775 -19.21 -21.04 6.63
N SER A 776 -19.56 -22.25 7.06
CA SER A 776 -20.37 -23.19 6.26
C SER A 776 -21.75 -22.60 5.92
N SER A 777 -22.34 -21.87 6.87
CA SER A 777 -23.60 -21.14 6.64
C SER A 777 -23.46 -20.06 5.56
N ILE A 778 -22.33 -19.35 5.55
CA ILE A 778 -22.01 -18.33 4.54
C ILE A 778 -21.73 -18.98 3.18
N ALA A 779 -20.92 -20.04 3.15
CA ALA A 779 -20.60 -20.79 1.93
C ALA A 779 -21.86 -21.30 1.22
N THR A 780 -22.86 -21.75 1.99
CA THR A 780 -24.12 -22.25 1.45
C THR A 780 -25.00 -21.12 0.89
N LYS A 781 -25.06 -19.98 1.58
CA LYS A 781 -25.98 -18.88 1.24
C LYS A 781 -25.41 -17.90 0.22
N PHE A 782 -24.09 -17.66 0.27
CA PHE A 782 -23.38 -16.63 -0.48
C PHE A 782 -22.01 -17.12 -1.00
N PRO A 783 -21.97 -18.22 -1.80
CA PRO A 783 -20.72 -18.84 -2.26
C PRO A 783 -19.78 -17.85 -2.99
N GLU A 784 -20.34 -17.02 -3.87
CA GLU A 784 -19.56 -16.06 -4.66
C GLU A 784 -18.90 -14.96 -3.81
N ILE A 785 -19.56 -14.52 -2.74
CA ILE A 785 -19.00 -13.51 -1.82
C ILE A 785 -17.81 -14.11 -1.07
N LEU A 786 -17.92 -15.39 -0.67
CA LEU A 786 -16.84 -16.11 -0.01
C LEU A 786 -15.62 -16.29 -0.94
N LEU A 787 -15.85 -16.67 -2.20
CA LEU A 787 -14.80 -16.79 -3.21
C LEU A 787 -14.11 -15.46 -3.51
N GLN A 788 -14.89 -14.39 -3.63
CA GLN A 788 -14.36 -13.04 -3.84
C GLN A 788 -13.55 -12.55 -2.63
N ALA A 789 -13.93 -12.93 -1.40
CA ALA A 789 -13.15 -12.63 -0.22
C ALA A 789 -11.82 -13.39 -0.24
N ALA A 790 -11.82 -14.67 -0.61
CA ALA A 790 -10.62 -15.49 -0.70
C ALA A 790 -9.60 -14.95 -1.72
N SER A 791 -10.06 -14.53 -2.92
CA SER A 791 -9.17 -14.01 -3.96
C SER A 791 -8.46 -12.70 -3.57
N LYS A 792 -9.07 -11.88 -2.71
CA LYS A 792 -8.47 -10.65 -2.17
C LYS A 792 -7.45 -10.90 -1.06
N MET A 793 -7.46 -12.07 -0.43
CA MET A 793 -6.57 -12.42 0.69
C MET A 793 -5.19 -12.96 0.26
N ALA A 794 -4.87 -12.96 -1.03
CA ALA A 794 -3.68 -13.62 -1.61
C ALA A 794 -2.30 -13.27 -0.99
N ARG A 795 -2.19 -12.24 -0.13
CA ARG A 795 -0.93 -11.84 0.53
C ARG A 795 -0.72 -12.45 1.92
N THR A 796 -1.77 -12.96 2.55
CA THR A 796 -1.71 -13.53 3.91
C THR A 796 -2.33 -14.91 3.87
N LEU A 797 -1.61 -15.93 4.36
CA LEU A 797 -2.13 -17.29 4.41
C LEU A 797 -3.40 -17.34 5.28
N PRO A 798 -4.59 -17.61 4.72
CA PRO A 798 -5.82 -17.65 5.50
C PRO A 798 -5.82 -18.83 6.49
N THR A 799 -6.68 -18.77 7.50
CA THR A 799 -6.89 -19.88 8.44
C THR A 799 -7.36 -21.14 7.72
N LYS A 800 -7.00 -22.32 8.23
CA LYS A 800 -7.40 -23.61 7.65
C LYS A 800 -8.93 -23.75 7.55
N GLU A 801 -9.66 -23.24 8.53
CA GLU A 801 -11.12 -23.26 8.60
C GLU A 801 -11.74 -22.45 7.46
N PHE A 802 -11.18 -21.27 7.16
CA PHE A 802 -11.60 -20.43 6.04
C PHE A 802 -11.34 -21.10 4.70
N LEU A 803 -10.12 -21.62 4.49
CA LEU A 803 -9.78 -22.36 3.27
C LEU A 803 -10.70 -23.57 3.07
N TRP A 804 -11.01 -24.29 4.14
CA TRP A 804 -11.92 -25.43 4.09
C TRP A 804 -13.35 -25.02 3.71
N ALA A 805 -13.85 -23.89 4.21
CA ALA A 805 -15.17 -23.39 3.84
C ALA A 805 -15.24 -23.00 2.36
N VAL A 806 -14.20 -22.32 1.85
CA VAL A 806 -14.05 -22.03 0.41
C VAL A 806 -14.03 -23.33 -0.40
N PHE A 807 -13.25 -24.32 0.05
CA PHE A 807 -13.15 -25.63 -0.59
C PHE A 807 -14.49 -26.35 -0.70
N GLN A 808 -15.23 -26.43 0.41
CA GLN A 808 -16.57 -27.02 0.42
C GLN A 808 -17.55 -26.26 -0.46
N SER A 809 -17.48 -24.93 -0.49
CA SER A 809 -18.33 -24.09 -1.35
C SER A 809 -18.18 -24.47 -2.82
N VAL A 810 -16.95 -24.57 -3.32
CA VAL A 810 -16.66 -24.94 -4.71
C VAL A 810 -17.12 -26.37 -4.99
N ARG A 811 -16.73 -27.33 -4.13
CA ARG A 811 -17.10 -28.75 -4.25
C ARG A 811 -18.60 -29.01 -4.27
N ASN A 812 -19.38 -28.20 -3.56
CA ASN A 812 -20.84 -28.31 -3.53
C ASN A 812 -21.50 -27.73 -4.79
N SER A 813 -20.85 -26.74 -5.42
CA SER A 813 -21.33 -26.10 -6.66
C SER A 813 -20.90 -26.82 -7.94
N SER A 814 -19.89 -27.69 -7.88
CA SER A 814 -19.39 -28.39 -9.06
C SER A 814 -20.37 -29.46 -9.54
N ASP A 815 -20.58 -29.53 -10.85
CA ASP A 815 -21.23 -30.66 -11.49
C ASP A 815 -20.36 -31.90 -11.30
N LYS A 816 -20.83 -32.82 -10.44
CA LYS A 816 -20.13 -34.07 -10.14
C LYS A 816 -20.30 -35.02 -11.31
N ILE A 817 -19.53 -34.82 -12.38
CA ILE A 817 -19.46 -35.78 -13.48
C ILE A 817 -18.40 -36.82 -13.09
N PRO A 818 -18.78 -38.08 -12.82
CA PRO A 818 -17.80 -39.14 -12.63
C PRO A 818 -17.02 -39.31 -13.93
N SER A 819 -15.69 -39.35 -13.87
CA SER A 819 -14.85 -39.59 -15.05
C SER A 819 -15.33 -40.86 -15.77
N TYR A 820 -15.52 -40.76 -17.10
CA TYR A 820 -16.07 -41.84 -17.92
C TYR A 820 -15.12 -43.02 -18.06
N ASP A 821 -13.82 -42.83 -17.77
CA ASP A 821 -12.80 -43.88 -17.84
C ASP A 821 -11.77 -43.70 -16.69
N PRO A 822 -12.14 -44.05 -15.44
CA PRO A 822 -11.30 -43.78 -14.28
C PRO A 822 -10.06 -44.69 -14.28
N MET A 823 -8.89 -44.07 -14.10
CA MET A 823 -7.62 -44.78 -13.86
C MET A 823 -7.77 -45.89 -12.79
N PRO A 824 -7.01 -46.99 -12.87
CA PRO A 824 -7.05 -48.05 -11.88
C PRO A 824 -6.85 -47.50 -10.46
N GLY A 825 -7.85 -47.70 -9.57
CA GLY A 825 -7.82 -47.19 -8.20
C GLY A 825 -8.44 -45.80 -7.99
N CYS A 826 -9.00 -45.20 -9.04
CA CYS A 826 -9.74 -43.93 -8.97
C CYS A 826 -11.27 -44.12 -9.05
N HIS A 827 -11.74 -45.37 -8.94
CA HIS A 827 -13.16 -45.67 -9.06
C HIS A 827 -13.93 -45.08 -7.87
N GLY A 828 -14.87 -44.18 -8.15
CA GLY A 828 -15.68 -43.49 -7.13
C GLY A 828 -15.02 -42.25 -6.52
N VAL A 829 -13.81 -41.89 -6.94
CA VAL A 829 -13.15 -40.64 -6.56
C VAL A 829 -13.61 -39.53 -7.51
N VAL A 830 -14.03 -38.39 -6.95
CA VAL A 830 -14.37 -37.20 -7.75
C VAL A 830 -13.10 -36.40 -7.95
N ALA A 831 -12.47 -36.59 -9.10
CA ALA A 831 -11.22 -35.93 -9.47
C ALA A 831 -11.40 -34.39 -9.55
N PRO A 832 -10.36 -33.61 -9.21
CA PRO A 832 -10.38 -32.16 -9.39
C PRO A 832 -10.54 -31.80 -10.87
N SER A 833 -11.45 -30.87 -11.18
CA SER A 833 -11.54 -30.23 -12.49
C SER A 833 -10.65 -28.99 -12.57
N SER A 834 -10.32 -28.54 -13.79
CA SER A 834 -9.60 -27.28 -14.00
C SER A 834 -10.37 -26.10 -13.37
N ASP A 835 -11.68 -26.03 -13.60
CA ASP A 835 -12.56 -24.99 -13.07
C ASP A 835 -12.53 -24.91 -11.54
N ASP A 836 -12.52 -26.06 -10.86
CA ASP A 836 -12.40 -26.09 -9.39
C ASP A 836 -11.05 -25.54 -8.95
N ILE A 837 -9.96 -25.98 -9.58
CA ILE A 837 -8.60 -25.55 -9.21
C ILE A 837 -8.44 -24.03 -9.39
N PHE A 838 -8.97 -23.46 -10.49
CA PHE A 838 -8.97 -22.01 -10.72
C PHE A 838 -9.75 -21.24 -9.65
N LYS A 839 -10.89 -21.75 -9.19
CA LYS A 839 -11.70 -21.10 -8.14
C LYS A 839 -11.08 -21.17 -6.75
N LEU A 840 -10.34 -22.24 -6.46
CA LEU A 840 -9.87 -22.53 -5.10
C LEU A 840 -8.66 -21.68 -4.68
N ALA A 841 -7.81 -21.24 -5.61
CA ALA A 841 -6.57 -20.53 -5.28
C ALA A 841 -5.78 -21.24 -4.14
N GLU A 842 -5.56 -20.59 -3.00
CA GLU A 842 -4.87 -21.17 -1.83
C GLU A 842 -5.65 -22.33 -1.18
N ALA A 843 -6.98 -22.40 -1.36
CA ALA A 843 -7.81 -23.49 -0.84
C ALA A 843 -7.58 -24.83 -1.57
N ASN A 844 -6.79 -24.85 -2.66
CA ASN A 844 -6.30 -26.10 -3.25
C ASN A 844 -5.50 -26.94 -2.24
N ALA A 845 -4.95 -26.34 -1.18
CA ALA A 845 -4.32 -27.07 -0.08
C ALA A 845 -5.27 -28.05 0.65
N CYS A 846 -6.58 -27.96 0.44
CA CYS A 846 -7.59 -28.82 1.07
C CYS A 846 -7.86 -30.14 0.32
N TRP A 847 -7.32 -30.34 -0.88
CA TRP A 847 -7.51 -31.59 -1.62
C TRP A 847 -6.94 -32.81 -0.88
N ALA A 848 -7.68 -33.91 -0.89
CA ALA A 848 -7.15 -35.19 -0.41
C ALA A 848 -6.09 -35.74 -1.36
N LEU A 849 -5.24 -36.63 -0.86
CA LEU A 849 -4.16 -37.23 -1.66
C LEU A 849 -4.73 -38.06 -2.82
N GLU A 850 -5.82 -38.78 -2.57
CA GLU A 850 -6.50 -39.61 -3.57
C GLU A 850 -7.09 -38.74 -4.69
N ASP A 851 -7.67 -37.59 -4.34
CA ASP A 851 -8.25 -36.66 -5.31
C ASP A 851 -7.15 -36.11 -6.25
N LEU A 852 -6.02 -35.64 -5.69
CA LEU A 852 -4.89 -35.14 -6.48
C LEU A 852 -4.27 -36.23 -7.37
N ARG A 853 -4.16 -37.46 -6.87
CA ARG A 853 -3.66 -38.59 -7.66
C ARG A 853 -4.55 -38.92 -8.85
N CYS A 854 -5.86 -38.81 -8.65
CA CYS A 854 -6.87 -39.15 -9.66
C CYS A 854 -7.21 -38.00 -10.60
N MET A 855 -6.56 -36.84 -10.48
CA MET A 855 -6.67 -35.72 -11.41
C MET A 855 -6.36 -36.17 -12.84
N GLU A 856 -7.10 -35.66 -13.82
CA GLU A 856 -6.85 -35.98 -15.24
C GLU A 856 -5.57 -35.29 -15.73
N GLU A 857 -4.92 -35.89 -16.73
CA GLU A 857 -3.62 -35.41 -17.23
C GLU A 857 -3.73 -34.02 -17.88
N ASP A 858 -4.75 -33.77 -18.72
CA ASP A 858 -4.99 -32.45 -19.32
C ASP A 858 -5.28 -31.37 -18.26
N THR A 859 -6.03 -31.75 -17.21
CA THR A 859 -6.30 -30.86 -16.08
C THR A 859 -5.00 -30.48 -15.36
N PHE A 860 -4.11 -31.45 -15.11
CA PHE A 860 -2.81 -31.19 -14.50
C PHE A 860 -1.97 -30.24 -15.37
N ILE A 861 -1.86 -30.51 -16.69
CA ILE A 861 -1.09 -29.68 -17.62
C ILE A 861 -1.56 -28.21 -17.59
N ARG A 862 -2.88 -27.99 -17.54
CA ARG A 862 -3.45 -26.63 -17.52
C ARG A 862 -3.29 -25.90 -16.19
N THR A 863 -3.07 -26.62 -15.09
CA THR A 863 -3.15 -26.04 -13.74
C THR A 863 -1.89 -26.20 -12.89
N VAL A 864 -0.87 -26.91 -13.38
CA VAL A 864 0.37 -27.20 -12.63
C VAL A 864 1.04 -25.96 -12.06
N GLU A 865 1.09 -24.84 -12.79
CA GLU A 865 1.73 -23.62 -12.31
C GLU A 865 0.94 -22.95 -11.18
N LEU A 866 -0.40 -23.06 -11.21
CA LEU A 866 -1.29 -22.60 -10.14
C LEU A 866 -1.14 -23.47 -8.90
N LEU A 867 -1.10 -24.80 -9.06
CA LEU A 867 -0.84 -25.75 -7.98
C LEU A 867 0.57 -25.55 -7.38
N GLY A 868 1.57 -25.28 -8.22
CA GLY A 868 2.93 -24.98 -7.82
C GLY A 868 3.08 -23.70 -7.00
N ALA A 869 2.13 -22.76 -7.11
CA ALA A 869 2.15 -21.50 -6.34
C ALA A 869 1.54 -21.61 -4.93
N VAL A 870 0.77 -22.67 -4.64
CA VAL A 870 0.04 -22.85 -3.37
C VAL A 870 1.00 -23.04 -2.19
N GLN A 871 0.91 -22.16 -1.20
CA GLN A 871 1.81 -22.15 -0.04
C GLN A 871 1.43 -23.20 1.02
N GLY A 872 0.15 -23.55 1.12
CA GLY A 872 -0.42 -24.40 2.15
C GLY A 872 -0.26 -25.90 1.92
N PHE A 873 0.27 -26.34 0.77
CA PHE A 873 0.45 -27.77 0.50
C PHE A 873 1.39 -28.44 1.51
N SER A 874 0.94 -29.59 2.01
CA SER A 874 1.74 -30.47 2.85
C SER A 874 2.74 -31.29 2.04
N ARG A 875 3.79 -31.80 2.69
CA ARG A 875 4.79 -32.65 2.02
C ARG A 875 4.18 -33.86 1.28
N PRO A 876 3.22 -34.62 1.84
CA PRO A 876 2.57 -35.72 1.10
C PRO A 876 1.83 -35.25 -0.15
N GLN A 877 1.15 -34.10 -0.12
CA GLN A 877 0.46 -33.55 -1.29
C GLN A 877 1.45 -33.15 -2.39
N LEU A 878 2.56 -32.50 -2.02
CA LEU A 878 3.63 -32.17 -2.98
C LEU A 878 4.22 -33.44 -3.61
N MET A 879 4.42 -34.51 -2.83
CA MET A 879 4.86 -35.81 -3.37
C MET A 879 3.85 -36.37 -4.37
N THR A 880 2.56 -36.35 -4.05
CA THR A 880 1.51 -36.82 -4.99
C THR A 880 1.51 -36.02 -6.29
N LEU A 881 1.65 -34.70 -6.22
CA LEU A 881 1.74 -33.85 -7.42
C LEU A 881 3.03 -34.09 -8.21
N LYS A 882 4.15 -34.37 -7.54
CA LYS A 882 5.41 -34.78 -8.20
C LYS A 882 5.23 -36.09 -8.97
N GLU A 883 4.62 -37.11 -8.36
CA GLU A 883 4.32 -38.36 -9.06
C GLU A 883 3.36 -38.14 -10.24
N LYS A 884 2.44 -37.17 -10.12
CA LYS A 884 1.57 -36.79 -11.24
C LYS A 884 2.36 -36.13 -12.39
N ALA A 885 3.33 -35.28 -12.09
CA ALA A 885 4.23 -34.71 -13.09
C ALA A 885 5.01 -35.81 -13.82
N ILE A 886 5.53 -36.81 -13.08
CA ILE A 886 6.24 -37.96 -13.67
C ILE A 886 5.30 -38.80 -14.55
N GLN A 887 4.04 -38.98 -14.14
CA GLN A 887 3.05 -39.66 -14.97
C GLN A 887 2.83 -38.94 -16.32
N VAL A 888 2.71 -37.61 -16.28
CA VAL A 888 2.32 -36.80 -17.45
C VAL A 888 3.50 -36.49 -18.38
N TRP A 889 4.69 -36.25 -17.83
CA TRP A 889 5.88 -35.85 -18.58
C TRP A 889 6.97 -36.92 -18.61
N ASP A 890 6.67 -38.14 -18.14
CA ASP A 890 7.61 -39.25 -17.96
C ASP A 890 8.73 -38.88 -16.96
N MET A 891 9.84 -39.61 -16.96
CA MET A 891 10.95 -39.41 -16.03
C MET A 891 11.58 -38.00 -16.12
N PRO A 892 12.14 -37.47 -15.01
CA PRO A 892 12.71 -36.13 -14.95
C PRO A 892 13.71 -35.79 -16.06
N SER A 893 14.43 -36.76 -16.61
CA SER A 893 15.35 -36.58 -17.74
C SER A 893 14.70 -36.14 -19.06
N TYR A 894 13.37 -36.25 -19.18
CA TYR A 894 12.62 -35.76 -20.35
C TYR A 894 12.01 -34.36 -20.13
N TRP A 895 12.13 -33.81 -18.93
CA TRP A 895 11.51 -32.54 -18.61
C TRP A 895 12.29 -31.40 -19.27
N ARG A 896 11.56 -30.46 -19.87
CA ARG A 896 12.11 -29.25 -20.50
C ARG A 896 12.12 -28.10 -19.51
N GLU A 897 12.87 -27.04 -19.79
CA GLU A 897 12.95 -25.83 -18.95
C GLU A 897 11.59 -25.30 -18.48
N HIS A 898 10.60 -25.16 -19.38
CA HIS A 898 9.28 -24.66 -19.01
C HIS A 898 8.46 -25.64 -18.15
N HIS A 899 8.73 -26.96 -18.19
CA HIS A 899 8.15 -27.93 -17.27
C HIS A 899 8.75 -27.77 -15.87
N ILE A 900 10.07 -27.60 -15.77
CA ILE A 900 10.76 -27.42 -14.48
C ILE A 900 10.27 -26.12 -13.80
N VAL A 901 10.18 -25.03 -14.56
CA VAL A 901 9.71 -23.72 -14.07
C VAL A 901 8.25 -23.77 -13.60
N SER A 902 7.39 -24.54 -14.27
CA SER A 902 5.96 -24.61 -13.93
C SER A 902 5.66 -25.39 -12.64
N LEU A 903 6.60 -26.20 -12.14
CA LEU A 903 6.40 -26.98 -10.91
C LEU A 903 6.28 -26.10 -9.65
N GLY A 904 6.94 -24.93 -9.61
CA GLY A 904 6.97 -24.09 -8.41
C GLY A 904 7.36 -24.87 -7.15
N ARG A 905 6.52 -24.85 -6.10
CA ARG A 905 6.73 -25.60 -4.84
C ARG A 905 6.66 -27.11 -5.01
N ILE A 906 6.04 -27.64 -6.06
CA ILE A 906 6.02 -29.09 -6.33
C ILE A 906 7.45 -29.61 -6.50
N ALA A 907 8.37 -28.80 -7.04
CA ALA A 907 9.78 -29.16 -7.22
C ALA A 907 10.47 -29.53 -5.89
N LEU A 908 10.02 -28.99 -4.75
CA LEU A 908 10.58 -29.33 -3.43
C LEU A 908 10.46 -30.82 -3.09
N ALA A 909 9.49 -31.53 -3.69
CA ALA A 909 9.26 -32.95 -3.50
C ALA A 909 10.27 -33.86 -4.22
N LEU A 910 11.03 -33.33 -5.18
CA LEU A 910 12.06 -34.10 -5.90
C LEU A 910 13.18 -34.50 -4.95
N ASN A 911 13.62 -35.76 -5.01
CA ASN A 911 14.78 -36.21 -4.26
C ASN A 911 16.10 -35.88 -5.01
N GLU A 912 17.23 -36.07 -4.35
CA GLU A 912 18.57 -35.77 -4.90
C GLU A 912 18.81 -36.45 -6.26
N SER A 913 18.50 -37.75 -6.38
CA SER A 913 18.67 -38.49 -7.64
C SER A 913 17.71 -38.07 -8.77
N GLU A 914 16.54 -37.54 -8.43
CA GLU A 914 15.60 -36.97 -9.41
C GLU A 914 16.05 -35.57 -9.86
N LEU A 915 16.64 -34.78 -8.95
CA LEU A 915 17.22 -33.47 -9.27
C LEU A 915 18.43 -33.60 -10.20
N GLU A 916 19.28 -34.62 -9.98
CA GLU A 916 20.44 -34.95 -10.84
C GLU A 916 20.05 -35.36 -12.27
N GLN A 917 18.79 -35.71 -12.51
CA GLN A 917 18.29 -36.08 -13.84
C GLN A 917 17.76 -34.88 -14.64
N LEU A 918 17.56 -33.73 -14.01
CA LEU A 918 17.05 -32.54 -14.69
C LEU A 918 18.13 -31.93 -15.58
N ASP A 919 17.74 -31.37 -16.73
CA ASP A 919 18.63 -30.49 -17.51
C ASP A 919 18.73 -29.13 -16.81
N LEU A 920 19.82 -28.93 -16.07
CA LEU A 920 20.14 -27.69 -15.37
C LEU A 920 21.19 -26.86 -16.13
N SER A 921 21.32 -27.00 -17.45
CA SER A 921 22.30 -26.21 -18.24
C SER A 921 22.02 -24.69 -18.24
N SER A 922 20.76 -24.28 -18.01
CA SER A 922 20.30 -22.89 -17.98
C SER A 922 20.29 -22.30 -16.57
N ILE A 923 20.97 -21.17 -16.37
CA ILE A 923 20.90 -20.42 -15.10
C ILE A 923 19.50 -19.91 -14.80
N ASP A 924 18.68 -19.64 -15.82
CA ASP A 924 17.31 -19.16 -15.64
C ASP A 924 16.40 -20.25 -15.07
N THR A 925 16.62 -21.51 -15.48
CA THR A 925 15.98 -22.70 -14.87
C THR A 925 16.37 -22.82 -13.39
N VAL A 926 17.66 -22.74 -13.08
CA VAL A 926 18.15 -22.83 -11.69
C VAL A 926 17.67 -21.66 -10.83
N ALA A 927 17.57 -20.46 -11.40
CA ALA A 927 17.02 -19.29 -10.71
C ALA A 927 15.56 -19.48 -10.33
N SER A 928 14.77 -20.17 -11.16
CA SER A 928 13.38 -20.50 -10.83
C SER A 928 13.26 -21.48 -9.66
N LEU A 929 14.14 -22.48 -9.57
CA LEU A 929 14.23 -23.42 -8.45
C LEU A 929 14.70 -22.72 -7.17
N SER A 930 15.64 -21.79 -7.31
CA SER A 930 16.24 -21.04 -6.21
C SER A 930 15.31 -20.02 -5.56
N TRP A 931 14.15 -19.74 -6.16
CA TRP A 931 13.08 -18.98 -5.52
C TRP A 931 12.43 -19.71 -4.35
N GLN A 932 12.50 -21.05 -4.33
CA GLN A 932 12.06 -21.82 -3.18
C GLN A 932 13.16 -21.82 -2.12
N THR A 933 12.81 -21.52 -0.88
CA THR A 933 13.78 -21.42 0.23
C THR A 933 13.79 -22.66 1.14
N GLU A 934 12.94 -23.64 0.86
CA GLU A 934 12.71 -24.83 1.71
C GLU A 934 13.51 -26.06 1.27
N TRP A 935 14.52 -25.90 0.41
CA TRP A 935 15.40 -26.99 0.01
C TRP A 935 16.18 -27.55 1.20
N THR A 936 16.27 -28.87 1.28
CA THR A 936 17.21 -29.52 2.20
C THR A 936 18.65 -29.28 1.74
N PRO A 937 19.65 -29.36 2.64
CA PRO A 937 21.05 -29.18 2.26
C PRO A 937 21.51 -30.10 1.12
N GLY A 938 21.12 -31.39 1.14
CA GLY A 938 21.48 -32.34 0.09
C GLY A 938 20.83 -32.02 -1.25
N GLN A 939 19.55 -31.64 -1.26
CA GLN A 939 18.89 -31.18 -2.50
C GLN A 939 19.54 -29.91 -3.07
N ALA A 940 19.90 -28.96 -2.21
CA ALA A 940 20.58 -27.74 -2.64
C ALA A 940 21.97 -28.04 -3.24
N GLU A 941 22.68 -29.02 -2.68
CA GLU A 941 23.94 -29.54 -3.23
C GLU A 941 23.73 -30.21 -4.60
N SER A 942 22.71 -31.06 -4.76
CA SER A 942 22.37 -31.67 -6.06
C SER A 942 22.03 -30.62 -7.14
N ILE A 943 21.29 -29.56 -6.79
CA ILE A 943 20.97 -28.48 -7.76
C ILE A 943 22.24 -27.72 -8.16
N LEU A 944 23.09 -27.37 -7.20
CA LEU A 944 24.35 -26.67 -7.48
C LEU A 944 25.27 -27.53 -8.35
N GLN A 945 25.46 -28.79 -7.98
CA GLN A 945 26.36 -29.69 -8.69
C GLN A 945 25.82 -30.03 -10.09
N GLY A 946 24.52 -30.32 -10.22
CA GLY A 946 23.87 -30.55 -11.51
C GLY A 946 24.02 -29.35 -12.46
N TYR A 947 23.86 -28.12 -11.95
CA TYR A 947 24.14 -26.92 -12.75
C TYR A 947 25.59 -26.87 -13.27
N LEU A 948 26.58 -27.14 -12.41
CA LEU A 948 27.99 -27.09 -12.80
C LEU A 948 28.31 -28.16 -13.84
N ASP A 949 27.78 -29.37 -13.66
CA ASP A 949 28.01 -30.51 -14.55
C ASP A 949 27.34 -30.30 -15.93
N ASP A 950 26.07 -29.89 -15.96
CA ASP A 950 25.30 -29.72 -17.20
C ASP A 950 25.73 -28.48 -18.00
N SER A 951 26.08 -27.39 -17.32
CA SER A 951 26.57 -26.17 -17.98
C SER A 951 28.04 -26.27 -18.42
N GLY A 952 28.79 -27.23 -17.86
CA GLY A 952 30.23 -27.37 -18.05
C GLY A 952 31.05 -26.25 -17.39
N TYR A 953 30.45 -25.43 -16.52
CA TYR A 953 31.17 -24.41 -15.77
C TYR A 953 31.80 -24.97 -14.50
N SER A 954 33.03 -24.55 -14.24
CA SER A 954 33.61 -24.69 -12.90
C SER A 954 33.32 -23.45 -12.05
N ILE A 955 33.49 -23.52 -10.72
CA ILE A 955 33.25 -22.39 -9.79
C ILE A 955 34.00 -21.11 -10.21
N GLN A 956 35.20 -21.25 -10.76
CA GLN A 956 36.02 -20.11 -11.25
C GLN A 956 35.48 -19.48 -12.54
N ASP A 957 34.60 -20.16 -13.28
CA ASP A 957 33.99 -19.66 -14.52
C ASP A 957 32.68 -18.92 -14.25
N LEU A 958 32.13 -19.04 -13.05
CA LEU A 958 30.89 -18.39 -12.65
C LEU A 958 31.00 -16.86 -12.74
N LYS A 959 30.06 -16.26 -13.45
CA LYS A 959 29.89 -14.81 -13.59
C LYS A 959 28.93 -14.27 -12.55
N SER A 960 28.86 -12.94 -12.42
CA SER A 960 27.99 -12.28 -11.44
C SER A 960 26.53 -12.74 -11.51
N PHE A 961 25.98 -12.91 -12.71
CA PHE A 961 24.59 -13.34 -12.87
C PHE A 961 24.39 -14.83 -12.56
N HIS A 962 25.42 -15.68 -12.71
CA HIS A 962 25.37 -17.06 -12.22
C HIS A 962 25.26 -17.09 -10.69
N LEU A 963 26.07 -16.29 -9.99
CA LEU A 963 26.03 -16.20 -8.53
C LEU A 963 24.67 -15.72 -8.02
N VAL A 964 24.06 -14.74 -8.72
CA VAL A 964 22.71 -14.25 -8.38
C VAL A 964 21.64 -15.28 -8.69
N GLY A 965 21.73 -15.97 -9.83
CA GLY A 965 20.76 -16.99 -10.23
C GLY A 965 20.76 -18.22 -9.32
N LEU A 966 21.92 -18.64 -8.82
CA LEU A 966 22.02 -19.73 -7.83
C LEU A 966 21.29 -19.41 -6.52
N GLY A 967 21.12 -18.12 -6.16
CA GLY A 967 20.31 -17.71 -5.01
C GLY A 967 20.64 -18.50 -3.73
N ALA A 968 19.62 -19.08 -3.09
CA ALA A 968 19.79 -19.86 -1.87
C ALA A 968 20.61 -21.15 -2.05
N THR A 969 20.64 -21.74 -3.26
CA THR A 969 21.42 -22.96 -3.52
C THR A 969 22.93 -22.70 -3.47
N LEU A 970 23.36 -21.45 -3.69
CA LEU A 970 24.75 -21.03 -3.48
C LEU A 970 25.23 -21.31 -2.04
N CYS A 971 24.34 -21.36 -1.05
CA CYS A 971 24.70 -21.71 0.33
C CYS A 971 25.17 -23.16 0.52
N ALA A 972 24.98 -24.04 -0.48
CA ALA A 972 25.48 -25.42 -0.47
C ALA A 972 26.90 -25.56 -1.03
N ILE A 973 27.51 -24.46 -1.51
CA ILE A 973 28.88 -24.49 -2.04
C ILE A 973 29.88 -24.99 -0.99
N ASN A 974 30.85 -25.79 -1.43
CA ASN A 974 31.93 -26.21 -0.55
C ASN A 974 32.78 -25.00 -0.13
N ILE A 975 33.05 -24.88 1.17
CA ILE A 975 33.84 -23.77 1.72
C ILE A 975 35.23 -23.67 1.08
N THR A 976 35.80 -24.79 0.60
CA THR A 976 37.11 -24.79 -0.09
C THR A 976 37.06 -24.19 -1.49
N GLU A 977 35.87 -24.06 -2.08
CA GLU A 977 35.66 -23.56 -3.44
C GLU A 977 35.26 -22.09 -3.48
N ILE A 978 34.71 -21.54 -2.39
CA ILE A 978 34.37 -20.10 -2.30
C ILE A 978 35.57 -19.19 -2.68
N PRO A 979 36.82 -19.48 -2.26
CA PRO A 979 37.99 -18.71 -2.69
C PRO A 979 38.23 -18.71 -4.21
N LEU A 980 37.76 -19.73 -4.95
CA LEU A 980 37.94 -19.88 -6.39
C LEU A 980 37.03 -18.96 -7.21
N ILE A 981 35.92 -18.46 -6.63
CA ILE A 981 35.04 -17.50 -7.29
C ILE A 981 35.89 -16.29 -7.73
N LYS A 982 35.72 -15.79 -8.96
CA LYS A 982 36.49 -14.61 -9.40
C LYS A 982 36.10 -13.36 -8.61
N ILE A 983 37.09 -12.60 -8.15
CA ILE A 983 36.84 -11.38 -7.36
C ILE A 983 36.14 -10.30 -8.18
N SER A 984 36.37 -10.25 -9.50
CA SER A 984 35.70 -9.33 -10.43
C SER A 984 34.19 -9.54 -10.46
N GLU A 985 33.75 -10.79 -10.31
CA GLU A 985 32.35 -11.20 -10.35
C GLU A 985 31.70 -11.05 -8.96
N PHE A 986 32.42 -11.42 -7.91
CA PHE A 986 31.92 -11.34 -6.53
C PHE A 986 31.64 -9.90 -6.09
N ARG A 987 32.55 -8.95 -6.38
CA ARG A 987 32.45 -7.56 -5.89
C ARG A 987 31.21 -6.80 -6.36
N VAL A 988 30.58 -7.24 -7.45
CA VAL A 988 29.38 -6.60 -8.01
C VAL A 988 28.07 -7.22 -7.52
N VAL A 989 28.12 -8.28 -6.71
CA VAL A 989 26.92 -8.99 -6.19
C VAL A 989 26.92 -9.17 -4.67
N VAL A 990 27.83 -8.49 -3.96
CA VAL A 990 27.97 -8.61 -2.50
C VAL A 990 26.64 -8.34 -1.79
N ALA A 991 25.93 -7.27 -2.15
CA ALA A 991 24.63 -6.94 -1.57
C ALA A 991 23.62 -8.09 -1.70
N ARG A 992 23.59 -8.77 -2.85
CA ARG A 992 22.65 -9.87 -3.09
C ARG A 992 23.05 -11.13 -2.30
N ILE A 993 24.33 -11.50 -2.31
CA ILE A 993 24.84 -12.61 -1.48
C ILE A 993 24.60 -12.31 0.02
N GLY A 994 24.71 -11.04 0.42
CA GLY A 994 24.40 -10.54 1.75
C GLY A 994 22.93 -10.62 2.17
N THR A 995 22.03 -11.10 1.30
CA THR A 995 20.65 -11.42 1.66
C THR A 995 20.44 -12.90 1.98
N LEU A 996 21.42 -13.75 1.66
CA LEU A 996 21.32 -15.20 1.81
C LEU A 996 21.53 -15.64 3.27
N LEU A 997 20.73 -16.59 3.73
CA LEU A 997 20.80 -17.16 5.08
C LEU A 997 21.64 -18.44 5.11
N CYS A 998 22.92 -18.32 4.76
CA CYS A 998 23.84 -19.46 4.73
C CYS A 998 24.31 -19.89 6.13
N SER A 999 24.97 -21.05 6.20
CA SER A 999 25.66 -21.48 7.41
C SER A 999 26.80 -20.52 7.78
N THR A 1000 27.16 -20.46 9.07
CA THR A 1000 28.20 -19.56 9.57
C THR A 1000 29.57 -19.84 8.97
N HIS A 1001 29.86 -21.10 8.61
CA HIS A 1001 31.09 -21.49 7.92
C HIS A 1001 31.17 -20.92 6.50
N VAL A 1002 30.07 -20.98 5.75
CA VAL A 1002 29.97 -20.40 4.40
C VAL A 1002 30.07 -18.88 4.45
N LEU A 1003 29.36 -18.24 5.40
CA LEU A 1003 29.43 -16.79 5.60
C LEU A 1003 30.84 -16.32 5.96
N ALA A 1004 31.62 -17.11 6.72
CA ALA A 1004 33.00 -16.79 7.05
C ALA A 1004 33.93 -16.76 5.83
N GLU A 1005 33.76 -17.66 4.86
CA GLU A 1005 34.54 -17.63 3.62
C GLU A 1005 34.09 -16.49 2.69
N PHE A 1006 32.78 -16.22 2.58
CA PHE A 1006 32.32 -15.02 1.88
C PHE A 1006 32.83 -13.73 2.52
N LYS A 1007 32.95 -13.71 3.86
CA LYS A 1007 33.56 -12.61 4.60
C LYS A 1007 35.01 -12.41 4.18
N ARG A 1008 35.83 -13.47 4.17
CA ARG A 1008 37.23 -13.40 3.70
C ARG A 1008 37.32 -12.89 2.27
N LYS A 1009 36.37 -13.28 1.42
CA LYS A 1009 36.31 -12.80 0.04
C LYS A 1009 35.96 -11.32 -0.05
N ALA A 1010 35.09 -10.84 0.84
CA ALA A 1010 34.74 -9.44 0.94
C ALA A 1010 35.88 -8.57 1.48
N GLU A 1011 36.78 -9.12 2.32
CA GLU A 1011 37.99 -8.41 2.76
C GLU A 1011 38.89 -8.02 1.57
N VAL A 1012 38.97 -8.87 0.54
CA VAL A 1012 39.70 -8.55 -0.70
C VAL A 1012 39.06 -7.38 -1.47
N VAL A 1013 37.75 -7.15 -1.31
CA VAL A 1013 37.02 -6.06 -1.99
C VAL A 1013 37.05 -4.76 -1.20
N PHE A 1014 36.86 -4.85 0.12
CA PHE A 1014 36.57 -3.69 0.98
C PHE A 1014 37.65 -3.41 2.03
N GLY A 1015 38.75 -4.17 2.05
CA GLY A 1015 39.79 -4.07 3.07
C GLY A 1015 39.47 -4.90 4.31
N ASP A 1016 40.37 -4.87 5.29
CA ASP A 1016 40.20 -5.57 6.57
C ASP A 1016 38.96 -5.06 7.33
N PRO A 1017 38.35 -5.86 8.23
CA PRO A 1017 37.16 -5.44 8.98
C PRO A 1017 37.31 -4.12 9.74
N THR A 1018 38.54 -3.75 10.13
CA THR A 1018 38.85 -2.46 10.80
C THR A 1018 38.74 -1.25 9.88
N GLU A 1019 38.74 -1.43 8.56
CA GLU A 1019 38.61 -0.38 7.54
C GLU A 1019 37.17 -0.23 7.04
N TRP A 1020 36.26 -1.12 7.43
CA TRP A 1020 34.89 -1.11 6.94
C TRP A 1020 34.12 0.11 7.46
N THR A 1021 33.38 0.74 6.55
CA THR A 1021 32.51 1.87 6.85
C THR A 1021 31.05 1.43 7.01
N SER A 1022 30.19 2.34 7.48
CA SER A 1022 28.73 2.13 7.55
C SER A 1022 28.13 1.66 6.22
N SER A 1023 28.58 2.21 5.09
CA SER A 1023 28.14 1.79 3.76
C SER A 1023 28.55 0.34 3.43
N VAL A 1024 29.74 -0.10 3.85
CA VAL A 1024 30.23 -1.46 3.62
C VAL A 1024 29.47 -2.46 4.47
N LEU A 1025 29.26 -2.19 5.76
CA LEU A 1025 28.50 -3.10 6.63
C LEU A 1025 27.06 -3.30 6.15
N GLN A 1026 26.41 -2.25 5.65
CA GLN A 1026 25.09 -2.36 5.02
C GLN A 1026 25.14 -3.16 3.70
N GLU A 1027 26.21 -3.04 2.91
CA GLU A 1027 26.40 -3.82 1.67
C GLU A 1027 26.63 -5.31 1.95
N LEU A 1028 27.34 -5.65 3.03
CA LEU A 1028 27.65 -7.04 3.38
C LEU A 1028 26.42 -7.83 3.84
N GLY A 1029 25.45 -7.18 4.47
CA GLY A 1029 24.28 -7.86 5.03
C GLY A 1029 24.67 -9.05 5.91
N THR A 1030 24.11 -10.23 5.66
CA THR A 1030 24.36 -11.47 6.41
C THR A 1030 25.81 -11.95 6.35
N ILE A 1031 26.60 -11.56 5.35
CA ILE A 1031 28.05 -11.89 5.27
C ILE A 1031 28.78 -11.38 6.51
N ALA A 1032 28.34 -10.26 7.09
CA ALA A 1032 28.93 -9.71 8.31
C ALA A 1032 28.82 -10.66 9.52
N ALA A 1033 27.92 -11.65 9.50
CA ALA A 1033 27.85 -12.69 10.53
C ALA A 1033 29.02 -13.70 10.47
N GLY A 1034 29.85 -13.66 9.41
CA GLY A 1034 31.08 -14.42 9.26
C GLY A 1034 32.30 -13.84 10.01
N LEU A 1035 32.12 -12.73 10.74
CA LEU A 1035 33.17 -12.12 11.56
C LEU A 1035 33.62 -13.05 12.70
N THR A 1036 34.92 -13.10 12.94
CA THR A 1036 35.48 -13.81 14.09
C THR A 1036 35.31 -13.00 15.37
N LYS A 1037 35.50 -13.67 16.52
CA LYS A 1037 35.48 -13.03 17.84
C LYS A 1037 36.45 -11.85 17.97
N ALA A 1038 37.65 -11.97 17.37
CA ALA A 1038 38.67 -10.93 17.45
C ALA A 1038 38.29 -9.73 16.59
N GLU A 1039 37.85 -9.96 15.35
CA GLU A 1039 37.43 -8.90 14.43
C GLU A 1039 36.22 -8.14 14.98
N LEU A 1040 35.21 -8.86 15.51
CA LEU A 1040 34.00 -8.24 16.07
C LEU A 1040 34.31 -7.33 17.27
N ARG A 1041 35.30 -7.70 18.11
CA ARG A 1041 35.75 -6.86 19.23
C ARG A 1041 36.50 -5.60 18.79
N MET A 1042 37.16 -5.64 17.64
CA MET A 1042 37.94 -4.50 17.12
C MET A 1042 37.08 -3.49 16.36
N LEU A 1043 35.87 -3.85 15.95
CA LEU A 1043 34.96 -2.93 15.26
C LEU A 1043 34.57 -1.76 16.17
N ASP A 1044 34.62 -0.56 15.61
CA ASP A 1044 34.16 0.64 16.31
C ASP A 1044 32.69 0.51 16.71
N LYS A 1045 32.34 0.99 17.90
CA LYS A 1045 30.96 0.98 18.40
C LYS A 1045 30.03 1.80 17.51
N ASP A 1046 30.52 2.82 16.81
CA ASP A 1046 29.75 3.68 15.92
C ASP A 1046 29.28 2.94 14.65
N LEU A 1047 29.85 1.76 14.36
CA LEU A 1047 29.46 0.90 13.24
C LEU A 1047 28.31 -0.06 13.59
N MET A 1048 28.03 -0.28 14.87
CA MET A 1048 27.02 -1.24 15.36
C MET A 1048 25.59 -1.01 14.81
N PRO A 1049 25.10 0.24 14.63
CA PRO A 1049 23.78 0.47 14.02
C PRO A 1049 23.70 0.09 12.54
N TYR A 1050 24.84 -0.08 11.87
CA TYR A 1050 24.89 -0.30 10.42
C TYR A 1050 25.02 -1.77 10.03
N PHE A 1051 25.02 -2.70 11.00
CA PHE A 1051 24.67 -4.09 10.70
C PHE A 1051 23.22 -4.16 10.21
N GLN A 1052 22.94 -5.07 9.27
CA GLN A 1052 21.55 -5.39 8.96
C GLN A 1052 20.95 -6.26 10.09
N PRO A 1053 19.64 -6.13 10.40
CA PRO A 1053 18.99 -6.95 11.41
C PRO A 1053 19.11 -8.46 11.15
N SER A 1054 19.12 -8.87 9.88
CA SER A 1054 19.38 -10.26 9.46
C SER A 1054 20.77 -10.75 9.88
N ALA A 1055 21.81 -9.91 9.71
CA ALA A 1055 23.17 -10.23 10.14
C ALA A 1055 23.27 -10.42 11.65
N ILE A 1056 22.59 -9.58 12.43
CA ILE A 1056 22.53 -9.73 13.90
C ILE A 1056 21.90 -11.07 14.29
N LYS A 1057 20.81 -11.49 13.62
CA LYS A 1057 20.18 -12.79 13.87
C LYS A 1057 21.10 -13.97 13.52
N CYS A 1058 21.90 -13.84 12.46
CA CYS A 1058 22.81 -14.88 11.98
C CYS A 1058 24.10 -15.01 12.80
N LEU A 1059 24.50 -14.00 13.59
CA LEU A 1059 25.69 -14.08 14.44
C LEU A 1059 25.55 -15.21 15.49
N PRO A 1060 26.51 -16.14 15.58
CA PRO A 1060 26.51 -17.16 16.65
C PRO A 1060 26.47 -16.52 18.04
N ASP A 1061 25.75 -17.12 18.99
CA ASP A 1061 25.66 -16.65 20.38
C ASP A 1061 27.05 -16.58 21.05
N GLU A 1062 27.93 -17.53 20.74
CA GLU A 1062 29.32 -17.58 21.21
C GLU A 1062 30.22 -16.45 20.65
N ILE A 1063 29.86 -15.87 19.51
CA ILE A 1063 30.56 -14.73 18.91
C ILE A 1063 29.93 -13.42 19.38
N PHE A 1064 28.58 -13.34 19.37
CA PHE A 1064 27.84 -12.15 19.79
C PHE A 1064 28.14 -11.73 21.23
N LYS A 1065 28.30 -12.70 22.15
CA LYS A 1065 28.63 -12.40 23.56
C LYS A 1065 29.96 -11.66 23.76
N GLU A 1066 30.82 -11.64 22.75
CA GLU A 1066 32.14 -11.01 22.80
C GLU A 1066 32.08 -9.50 22.57
N LEU A 1067 30.94 -8.96 22.14
CA LEU A 1067 30.71 -7.52 22.04
C LEU A 1067 30.81 -6.86 23.41
N SER A 1068 31.54 -5.75 23.49
CA SER A 1068 31.60 -4.97 24.73
C SER A 1068 30.24 -4.39 25.10
N ALA A 1069 30.08 -4.00 26.37
CA ALA A 1069 28.89 -3.30 26.83
C ALA A 1069 28.64 -1.99 26.06
N GLU A 1070 29.70 -1.31 25.60
CA GLU A 1070 29.57 -0.10 24.77
C GLU A 1070 29.07 -0.43 23.35
N GLN A 1071 29.64 -1.44 22.70
CA GLN A 1071 29.17 -1.86 21.38
C GLN A 1071 27.70 -2.29 21.40
N ILE A 1072 27.28 -3.06 22.43
CA ILE A 1072 25.88 -3.47 22.57
C ILE A 1072 24.96 -2.25 22.79
N ALA A 1073 25.39 -1.26 23.56
CA ALA A 1073 24.61 -0.03 23.76
C ALA A 1073 24.47 0.78 22.47
N SER A 1074 25.46 0.69 21.56
CA SER A 1074 25.44 1.36 20.26
C SER A 1074 24.72 0.60 19.15
N LEU A 1075 24.09 -0.56 19.39
CA LEU A 1075 23.35 -1.29 18.33
C LEU A 1075 22.20 -0.48 17.73
N GLY A 1076 21.62 0.45 18.50
CA GLY A 1076 20.39 1.14 18.14
C GLY A 1076 19.14 0.23 18.24
N PRO A 1077 17.92 0.81 18.16
CA PRO A 1077 16.70 0.07 18.46
C PRO A 1077 16.43 -1.12 17.54
N GLU A 1078 16.75 -0.99 16.25
CA GLU A 1078 16.47 -2.01 15.23
C GLU A 1078 17.32 -3.27 15.40
N ASN A 1079 18.64 -3.10 15.50
CA ASN A 1079 19.56 -4.23 15.69
C ASN A 1079 19.44 -4.82 17.10
N ALA A 1080 19.17 -3.99 18.12
CA ALA A 1080 18.90 -4.50 19.47
C ALA A 1080 17.64 -5.39 19.52
N ALA A 1081 16.59 -5.03 18.76
CA ALA A 1081 15.38 -5.85 18.63
C ALA A 1081 15.63 -7.16 17.87
N ALA A 1082 16.63 -7.18 16.97
CA ALA A 1082 17.01 -8.37 16.23
C ALA A 1082 17.78 -9.43 17.05
N VAL A 1083 18.29 -9.08 18.25
CA VAL A 1083 19.05 -9.99 19.11
C VAL A 1083 18.20 -11.16 19.56
N THR A 1084 18.65 -12.37 19.22
CA THR A 1084 17.93 -13.63 19.46
C THR A 1084 17.93 -14.04 20.93
N HIS A 1085 16.98 -14.89 21.31
CA HIS A 1085 16.93 -15.41 22.68
C HIS A 1085 18.17 -16.22 23.07
N ALA A 1086 18.77 -16.95 22.13
CA ALA A 1086 20.02 -17.68 22.35
C ALA A 1086 21.19 -16.73 22.68
N GLN A 1087 21.32 -15.64 21.92
CA GLN A 1087 22.33 -14.60 22.17
C GLN A 1087 22.13 -13.94 23.54
N ARG A 1088 20.89 -13.54 23.89
CA ARG A 1088 20.58 -12.88 25.18
C ARG A 1088 20.99 -13.74 26.38
N ARG A 1089 20.81 -15.06 26.32
CA ARG A 1089 21.17 -16.00 27.41
C ARG A 1089 22.67 -16.04 27.72
N ARG A 1090 23.54 -15.61 26.80
CA ARG A 1090 24.99 -15.61 26.96
C ARG A 1090 25.56 -14.29 27.47
N LEU A 1091 24.75 -13.24 27.53
CA LEU A 1091 25.19 -11.90 27.91
C LEU A 1091 25.35 -11.78 29.44
N SER A 1092 26.39 -11.06 29.85
CA SER A 1092 26.56 -10.64 31.25
C SER A 1092 25.47 -9.64 31.68
N PRO A 1093 25.25 -9.43 32.99
CA PRO A 1093 24.28 -8.45 33.48
C PRO A 1093 24.51 -7.03 32.93
N LEU A 1094 25.77 -6.61 32.80
CA LEU A 1094 26.11 -5.31 32.24
C LEU A 1094 25.75 -5.22 30.75
N GLN A 1095 26.03 -6.27 29.97
CA GLN A 1095 25.66 -6.32 28.56
C GLN A 1095 24.14 -6.38 28.37
N LEU A 1096 23.39 -7.06 29.24
CA LEU A 1096 21.93 -7.05 29.23
C LEU A 1096 21.38 -5.65 29.51
N GLN A 1097 21.99 -4.90 30.44
CA GLN A 1097 21.63 -3.50 30.69
C GLN A 1097 21.89 -2.63 29.46
N SER A 1098 23.05 -2.78 28.82
CA SER A 1098 23.36 -2.09 27.56
C SER A 1098 22.38 -2.43 26.44
N LEU A 1099 21.97 -3.71 26.34
CA LEU A 1099 20.98 -4.13 25.35
C LEU A 1099 19.63 -3.45 25.60
N GLN A 1100 19.20 -3.35 26.86
CA GLN A 1100 17.99 -2.61 27.21
C GLN A 1100 18.10 -1.13 26.86
N GLN A 1101 19.27 -0.51 27.09
CA GLN A 1101 19.51 0.89 26.69
C GLN A 1101 19.38 1.09 25.17
N ALA A 1102 19.90 0.17 24.37
CA ALA A 1102 19.78 0.21 22.91
C ALA A 1102 18.33 0.01 22.44
N LEU A 1103 17.59 -0.95 23.03
CA LEU A 1103 16.16 -1.17 22.78
C LEU A 1103 15.31 0.06 23.11
N ASP A 1104 15.60 0.71 24.25
CA ASP A 1104 14.89 1.91 24.69
C ASP A 1104 15.23 3.14 23.83
N GLY A 1105 16.38 3.13 23.14
CA GLY A 1105 16.93 4.26 22.41
C GLY A 1105 17.48 5.34 23.34
N ALA A 1106 18.13 4.95 24.45
CA ALA A 1106 18.67 5.87 25.45
C ALA A 1106 20.10 6.32 25.11
N LYS A 1107 20.40 7.63 25.18
CA LYS A 1107 21.80 8.12 25.17
C LYS A 1107 22.51 7.77 26.49
N THR A 1108 23.80 7.45 26.43
CA THR A 1108 24.67 7.01 27.55
C THR A 1108 24.64 7.95 28.77
N HIS A 1109 24.41 9.25 28.59
CA HIS A 1109 24.36 10.25 29.67
C HIS A 1109 22.94 10.69 30.10
N SER A 1110 21.89 10.10 29.52
CA SER A 1110 20.49 10.57 29.67
C SER A 1110 19.84 10.32 31.05
N TRP A 1111 20.57 9.76 32.02
CA TRP A 1111 20.06 9.50 33.37
C TRP A 1111 20.02 10.77 34.25
N GLN A 1112 20.72 11.85 33.86
CA GLN A 1112 20.79 13.09 34.66
C GLN A 1112 19.72 14.13 34.28
N ASP A 1113 19.17 14.10 33.07
CA ASP A 1113 18.15 15.04 32.58
C ASP A 1113 16.71 14.59 32.88
N ALA A 1114 16.42 14.24 34.14
CA ALA A 1114 15.05 14.01 34.55
C ALA A 1114 14.25 15.33 34.44
N PRO A 1115 13.13 15.39 33.69
CA PRO A 1115 12.14 16.43 33.93
C PRO A 1115 11.68 16.25 35.37
N ALA A 1116 11.79 17.28 36.20
CA ALA A 1116 11.28 17.23 37.56
C ALA A 1116 9.82 16.78 37.49
N SER A 1117 9.53 15.56 37.99
CA SER A 1117 8.16 15.09 38.11
C SER A 1117 7.37 16.18 38.80
N ALA A 1118 6.31 16.66 38.15
CA ALA A 1118 5.26 17.41 38.81
C ALA A 1118 4.64 16.48 39.84
N GLY A 1119 5.26 16.41 41.02
CA GLY A 1119 4.61 15.89 42.21
C GLY A 1119 3.32 16.67 42.40
N PRO A 1120 2.25 16.05 42.91
CA PRO A 1120 0.98 16.73 43.09
C PRO A 1120 1.24 17.93 43.99
N THR A 1121 1.08 19.13 43.43
CA THR A 1121 1.15 20.36 44.20
C THR A 1121 0.13 20.22 45.31
N ARG A 1122 0.62 19.98 46.53
CA ARG A 1122 -0.18 20.12 47.74
C ARG A 1122 -0.64 21.57 47.74
N THR A 1123 -1.86 21.79 47.28
CA THR A 1123 -2.59 23.02 47.50
C THR A 1123 -2.69 23.20 49.00
N SER A 1124 -1.88 24.13 49.50
CA SER A 1124 -2.05 24.72 50.82
C SER A 1124 -3.45 25.28 50.88
N SER A 1125 -4.28 24.65 51.72
CA SER A 1125 -5.63 25.05 52.05
C SER A 1125 -5.63 26.46 52.64
N SER A 1126 -5.93 27.47 51.83
CA SER A 1126 -6.30 28.80 52.30
C SER A 1126 -7.82 28.88 52.47
N ARG A 1127 -8.25 28.89 53.73
CA ARG A 1127 -9.41 29.61 54.29
C ARG A 1127 -10.64 29.74 53.38
N SER A 1128 -11.61 28.86 53.60
CA SER A 1128 -13.02 29.16 53.36
C SER A 1128 -13.52 30.16 54.43
N PRO A 1129 -14.26 31.22 54.09
CA PRO A 1129 -15.03 31.99 55.05
C PRO A 1129 -16.38 31.30 55.32
N ALA A 1130 -16.88 31.52 56.53
CA ALA A 1130 -18.09 30.94 57.08
C ALA A 1130 -19.40 31.51 56.47
N GLY A 1131 -20.43 30.67 56.44
CA GLY A 1131 -21.83 31.00 56.10
C GLY A 1131 -22.25 30.39 54.75
N ALA A 1132 -23.32 29.61 54.59
CA ALA A 1132 -24.50 29.39 55.41
C ALA A 1132 -25.14 28.01 55.11
N LEU A 1133 -26.10 27.67 55.96
CA LEU A 1133 -26.84 26.41 56.14
C LEU A 1133 -27.94 26.14 55.06
N GLN A 1134 -28.42 24.88 55.03
CA GLN A 1134 -29.63 24.32 54.36
C GLN A 1134 -29.41 23.86 52.90
N SER A 1135 -29.77 22.66 52.42
CA SER A 1135 -30.66 21.57 52.90
C SER A 1135 -30.27 20.25 52.19
N TRP A 1136 -29.97 19.17 52.91
CA TRP A 1136 -30.75 17.90 52.98
C TRP A 1136 -31.18 17.28 51.64
N GLY A 1137 -30.56 16.14 51.32
CA GLY A 1137 -30.96 15.23 50.24
C GLY A 1137 -30.16 13.92 50.31
N LEU A 1138 -30.58 13.01 51.18
CA LEU A 1138 -30.04 11.67 51.37
C LEU A 1138 -30.05 10.83 50.07
N TRP A 1139 -28.95 10.15 49.74
CA TRP A 1139 -28.98 8.77 49.23
C TRP A 1139 -27.75 8.01 49.77
N LEU A 1140 -28.01 7.18 50.78
CA LEU A 1140 -27.15 6.12 51.29
C LEU A 1140 -27.41 4.85 50.48
N GLY A 1141 -26.37 4.11 50.12
CA GLY A 1141 -26.50 2.81 49.46
C GLY A 1141 -25.18 2.06 49.25
N CYS A 1142 -24.61 1.53 50.34
CA CYS A 1142 -23.74 0.35 50.46
C CYS A 1142 -22.42 0.21 49.65
N PRO A 1143 -21.30 -0.03 50.37
CA PRO A 1143 -20.20 -0.86 49.89
C PRO A 1143 -19.97 -2.07 50.84
N LEU A 1144 -19.76 -3.27 50.29
CA LEU A 1144 -19.17 -4.48 50.92
C LEU A 1144 -19.28 -5.64 49.90
N LEU A 1145 -18.21 -6.06 49.21
CA LEU A 1145 -17.34 -7.23 49.45
C LEU A 1145 -16.81 -7.57 48.04
N VAL A 1146 -15.52 -7.79 47.74
CA VAL A 1146 -14.68 -8.91 48.16
C VAL A 1146 -13.21 -8.51 47.96
N LEU A 1147 -12.41 -8.83 48.97
CA LEU A 1147 -10.96 -8.76 49.03
C LEU A 1147 -10.41 -10.19 48.80
N MET A 1148 -9.15 -10.27 48.34
CA MET A 1148 -8.26 -11.45 48.16
C MET A 1148 -8.23 -11.99 46.72
N ALA A 1149 -7.08 -12.22 46.07
CA ALA A 1149 -5.76 -12.53 46.60
C ALA A 1149 -4.60 -11.91 45.79
N LYS A 1150 -3.50 -11.71 46.52
CA LYS A 1150 -2.19 -11.21 46.10
C LYS A 1150 -1.24 -12.37 45.80
N LEU A 1151 -0.37 -12.13 44.83
CA LEU A 1151 1.07 -12.43 44.75
C LEU A 1151 1.61 -13.87 44.53
N LEU A 1152 2.63 -13.87 43.65
CA LEU A 1152 3.77 -14.79 43.45
C LEU A 1152 3.47 -16.07 42.65
N TRP A 1153 3.67 -16.00 41.33
CA TRP A 1153 4.81 -16.56 40.60
C TRP A 1153 4.99 -15.83 39.26
#